data_AF-A0A9J7HJ37-F1
#
_entry.id   AF-A0A9J7HJ37-F1
#
_cell.length_a   1.000
_cell.length_b   1.000
_cell.length_c   1.000
_cell.angle_alpha   90.00
_cell.angle_beta   90.00
_cell.angle_gamma   90.00
#
_symmetry.space_group_name_H-M   'P 1'
#
loop_
_entity.id
_entity.type
_entity.pdbx_description
1 polymer ?
#
loop_
_entity_poly.entity_id
_entity_poly.type
_entity_poly.pdbx_seq_one_letter_code
_entity_poly.pdbx_strand_id
1 'polypeptide(L)'
;MSFARILAIWNQKSSPVCCWISKIYVTVNGAENAGTLNIFVLESPPELLRMALGPLTIETEPVEEEPLLKVFNDPIHGSIELPAICVAIIDTPEFQRLRHIKQLGLTCLVYPTAVHTRFDHSIGVCHLADEMVQALRKRHGPKDSRPIDITEEEHLCVMIAGLCRDLGFGPFSHLFDQRFMRNKEKDYTENNLEKEIKFIQELIDPPPGLWEKDSTRTAYKTRWFCEGRGEDKSYLYLIVKNTLNGIDVAKWDYCARDCHFLGIPNSFDHQRLLKFSRVLEWGGRSEICFKFKEAFNLYNLYRMRHVLHMRAYQHSAKNAAEIMFSEALEEVDKSLTIARKDTGLNMLFGEGNLSGRVDNVHDFLSLTDDIYRRILLCPPHPDIDSARAILQKIDERQLYKLVVEATYSAKVKEDEISLSAWKALGIQNLDSHERLAFIETVYFDYGVNREEPLRNVHFFTKCEPNVPFFLRKEQEPRVLPENMLERKIRVYCKSTETSCRDNIHEGLMQWWTEQYQSGAILSTPPNVICPSTPASSQKTSPDFKANVHKREPHLEENRAKRHLSRDLEDLPSTSQQSRRSERIAKKMRTEEQHSEPTKDTTTIQEEALKKSFHVVVENARDNWKEIGRRLQFTETDINSIDQKERGDCTECMRTVLHRWTAREGKRATIFRLMEALKAARNVDVMEKVSDIANELELKE
;
A
#
# COMPACT_ATOMS: atom_id res chain seq x y z
N MET A 1 30.33 11.54 -17.05
CA MET A 1 29.92 11.08 -15.71
C MET A 1 30.82 9.92 -15.30
N SER A 2 31.58 10.02 -14.21
CA SER A 2 32.43 8.94 -13.73
C SER A 2 31.60 7.89 -12.98
N PHE A 3 31.62 6.66 -13.50
CA PHE A 3 30.85 5.49 -13.10
C PHE A 3 31.01 5.10 -11.60
N ALA A 4 32.09 5.55 -10.93
CA ALA A 4 32.25 5.50 -9.47
C ALA A 4 31.06 6.05 -8.66
N ARG A 5 30.37 7.06 -9.21
CA ARG A 5 29.44 7.89 -8.44
C ARG A 5 27.99 7.42 -8.53
N ILE A 6 27.65 6.63 -9.55
CA ILE A 6 26.33 6.00 -9.67
C ILE A 6 26.21 4.88 -8.62
N LEU A 7 27.31 4.25 -8.23
CA LEU A 7 27.39 3.38 -7.07
C LEU A 7 27.58 4.22 -5.78
N ALA A 8 26.76 5.26 -5.57
CA ALA A 8 26.60 6.00 -4.30
C ALA A 8 25.11 6.15 -3.87
N ILE A 9 24.28 5.20 -4.26
CA ILE A 9 22.82 5.27 -4.37
C ILE A 9 21.94 5.11 -3.12
N TRP A 10 22.39 4.79 -1.90
CA TRP A 10 21.41 4.64 -0.82
C TRP A 10 21.79 5.25 0.52
N ASN A 11 21.12 6.36 0.83
CA ASN A 11 20.90 6.80 2.19
C ASN A 11 19.42 7.22 2.32
N GLN A 12 18.71 6.49 3.18
CA GLN A 12 17.41 6.80 3.77
C GLN A 12 16.12 6.60 2.97
N LYS A 13 15.20 5.96 3.72
CA LYS A 13 13.74 5.78 3.56
C LYS A 13 13.30 4.61 2.64
N SER A 14 12.31 3.88 3.18
CA SER A 14 11.81 2.54 2.80
C SER A 14 12.75 1.33 3.04
N SER A 15 12.43 0.52 4.06
CA SER A 15 13.08 -0.74 4.48
C SER A 15 14.49 -0.62 5.10
N PRO A 16 14.82 -1.38 6.18
CA PRO A 16 16.14 -1.36 6.84
C PRO A 16 17.29 -1.94 6.00
N VAL A 17 16.98 -2.45 4.81
CA VAL A 17 17.86 -3.30 4.00
C VAL A 17 18.40 -2.56 2.78
N CYS A 18 17.97 -1.32 2.70
CA CYS A 18 18.13 -0.44 1.59
C CYS A 18 19.36 0.45 1.76
N CYS A 19 19.82 0.73 2.98
CA CYS A 19 20.93 1.66 3.18
C CYS A 19 22.27 1.18 2.59
N TRP A 20 23.13 2.15 2.30
CA TRP A 20 24.55 2.03 1.97
C TRP A 20 24.85 1.72 0.52
N ILE A 21 25.07 2.81 -0.22
CA ILE A 21 26.00 2.77 -1.33
C ILE A 21 26.80 4.08 -1.23
N SER A 22 28.09 4.01 -0.89
CA SER A 22 29.00 5.17 -0.94
C SER A 22 30.48 4.83 -1.11
N LYS A 23 30.85 3.60 -1.50
CA LYS A 23 32.26 3.20 -1.58
C LYS A 23 32.62 2.23 -2.72
N ILE A 24 32.32 2.61 -3.97
CA ILE A 24 32.93 1.93 -5.12
C ILE A 24 33.54 2.98 -6.06
N TYR A 25 34.86 3.02 -6.13
CA TYR A 25 35.61 3.95 -6.96
C TYR A 25 35.93 3.32 -8.32
N VAL A 26 35.34 3.84 -9.39
CA VAL A 26 35.80 3.65 -10.78
C VAL A 26 36.18 5.01 -11.37
N THR A 27 37.48 5.31 -11.41
CA THR A 27 38.02 6.51 -12.03
C THR A 27 37.98 6.40 -13.55
N VAL A 28 37.28 7.33 -14.22
CA VAL A 28 37.41 7.60 -15.65
C VAL A 28 38.18 8.90 -15.77
N ASN A 29 39.43 8.86 -16.23
CA ASN A 29 40.18 10.08 -16.53
C ASN A 29 39.67 10.65 -17.84
N GLY A 30 39.07 11.84 -17.77
CA GLY A 30 38.78 12.64 -18.94
C GLY A 30 40.08 13.17 -19.53
N ALA A 31 40.50 12.60 -20.65
CA ALA A 31 41.29 13.35 -21.60
C ALA A 31 40.28 14.02 -22.55
N GLU A 32 40.29 15.34 -22.59
CA GLU A 32 39.63 16.15 -23.60
C GLU A 32 40.21 15.75 -24.96
N ASN A 33 39.60 14.76 -25.62
CA ASN A 33 39.47 14.55 -27.07
C ASN A 33 39.23 13.06 -27.36
N ALA A 34 38.13 12.78 -28.07
CA ALA A 34 37.79 11.55 -28.77
C ALA A 34 37.67 10.23 -27.96
N GLY A 35 36.45 9.91 -27.52
CA GLY A 35 35.76 8.66 -27.90
C GLY A 35 36.41 7.29 -27.73
N THR A 36 37.22 7.02 -26.68
CA THR A 36 37.64 5.64 -26.37
C THR A 36 37.40 5.29 -24.90
N LEU A 37 36.63 4.22 -24.66
CA LEU A 37 36.34 3.69 -23.32
C LEU A 37 37.36 2.59 -22.96
N ASN A 38 38.45 2.96 -22.27
CA ASN A 38 39.39 1.98 -21.73
C ASN A 38 39.06 1.67 -20.27
N ILE A 39 38.67 0.42 -19.98
CA ILE A 39 38.38 -0.07 -18.62
C ILE A 39 39.62 -0.83 -18.12
N PHE A 40 40.32 -0.28 -17.13
CA PHE A 40 41.40 -0.98 -16.41
C PHE A 40 40.93 -1.38 -15.02
N VAL A 41 41.07 -2.67 -14.69
CA VAL A 41 40.93 -3.19 -13.33
C VAL A 41 42.33 -3.13 -12.69
N LEU A 42 42.58 -2.15 -11.83
CA LEU A 42 43.87 -2.02 -11.14
C LEU A 42 43.85 -2.79 -9.81
N GLU A 43 44.56 -3.91 -9.78
CA GLU A 43 45.16 -4.42 -8.55
C GLU A 43 46.60 -3.87 -8.44
N SER A 44 46.90 -3.13 -7.35
CA SER A 44 48.25 -2.71 -6.88
C SER A 44 48.87 -1.38 -7.40
N PRO A 45 49.79 -0.74 -6.63
CA PRO A 45 50.05 0.71 -6.70
C PRO A 45 51.01 1.17 -7.83
N PRO A 46 50.97 2.48 -8.20
CA PRO A 46 51.26 2.98 -9.55
C PRO A 46 52.72 3.36 -9.86
N GLU A 47 53.71 2.93 -9.07
CA GLU A 47 55.10 3.41 -9.26
C GLU A 47 55.94 2.54 -10.20
N LEU A 48 55.61 1.26 -10.36
CA LEU A 48 56.37 0.34 -11.24
C LEU A 48 55.98 0.44 -12.73
N LEU A 49 54.75 0.84 -13.05
CA LEU A 49 54.27 0.85 -14.45
C LEU A 49 54.75 2.07 -15.26
N ARG A 50 55.05 3.19 -14.59
CA ARG A 50 55.57 4.41 -15.24
C ARG A 50 56.98 4.27 -15.79
N MET A 51 57.75 3.29 -15.33
CA MET A 51 59.13 3.07 -15.79
C MET A 51 59.23 2.15 -17.01
N ALA A 52 58.17 1.41 -17.37
CA ALA A 52 58.26 0.34 -18.37
C ALA A 52 57.79 0.70 -19.78
N LEU A 53 57.00 1.77 -19.95
CA LEU A 53 56.35 2.08 -21.23
C LEU A 53 56.70 3.51 -21.67
N GLY A 54 57.73 3.64 -22.51
CA GLY A 54 58.02 4.87 -23.24
C GLY A 54 56.89 5.21 -24.25
N PRO A 55 56.85 6.45 -24.76
CA PRO A 55 55.69 6.93 -25.52
C PRO A 55 55.60 6.28 -26.90
N LEU A 56 54.54 5.51 -27.12
CA LEU A 56 54.12 5.01 -28.44
C LEU A 56 52.92 5.85 -28.90
N THR A 57 53.14 6.69 -29.93
CA THR A 57 52.08 7.41 -30.64
C THR A 57 51.49 6.50 -31.72
N ILE A 58 50.18 6.26 -31.66
CA ILE A 58 49.40 5.60 -32.71
C ILE A 58 48.33 6.60 -33.18
N GLU A 59 48.38 6.97 -34.45
CA GLU A 59 47.34 7.76 -35.11
C GLU A 59 46.13 6.86 -35.41
N THR A 60 44.91 7.32 -35.13
CA THR A 60 43.67 6.59 -35.42
C THR A 60 42.70 7.44 -36.24
N GLU A 61 42.19 6.87 -37.33
CA GLU A 61 41.09 7.42 -38.13
C GLU A 61 39.73 7.22 -37.42
N PRO A 62 38.73 8.07 -37.69
CA PRO A 62 37.45 8.03 -37.00
C PRO A 62 36.59 6.85 -37.50
N VAL A 63 36.33 5.88 -36.62
CA VAL A 63 35.30 4.85 -36.83
C VAL A 63 34.02 5.35 -36.17
N GLU A 64 32.92 5.41 -36.92
CA GLU A 64 31.57 5.58 -36.37
C GLU A 64 31.22 4.32 -35.56
N GLU A 65 31.53 4.31 -34.25
CA GLU A 65 31.11 3.22 -33.36
C GLU A 65 29.61 3.36 -33.06
N GLU A 66 28.80 2.39 -33.52
CA GLU A 66 27.41 2.26 -33.09
C GLU A 66 27.35 2.20 -31.55
N PRO A 67 26.36 2.85 -30.90
CA PRO A 67 26.22 2.77 -29.46
C PRO A 67 26.06 1.30 -29.05
N LEU A 68 26.96 0.82 -28.19
CA LEU A 68 26.95 -0.54 -27.64
C LEU A 68 25.65 -0.79 -26.83
N LEU A 69 24.60 -1.25 -27.53
CA LEU A 69 23.37 -1.74 -26.94
C LEU A 69 23.49 -3.23 -26.65
N LYS A 70 23.07 -3.66 -25.45
CA LYS A 70 22.98 -5.07 -25.11
C LYS A 70 21.51 -5.49 -25.14
N VAL A 71 21.24 -6.58 -25.85
CA VAL A 71 19.91 -7.18 -25.92
C VAL A 71 19.80 -8.27 -24.86
N PHE A 72 18.76 -8.19 -24.03
CA PHE A 72 18.33 -9.22 -23.09
C PHE A 72 17.05 -9.86 -23.60
N ASN A 73 16.94 -11.18 -23.52
CA ASN A 73 15.68 -11.86 -23.82
C ASN A 73 14.91 -12.10 -22.52
N ASP A 74 13.77 -11.44 -22.37
CA ASP A 74 12.90 -11.51 -21.22
C ASP A 74 11.57 -12.21 -21.59
N PRO A 75 11.07 -13.15 -20.78
CA PRO A 75 9.86 -13.91 -21.11
C PRO A 75 8.56 -13.08 -21.10
N ILE A 76 8.59 -11.87 -20.52
CA ILE A 76 7.43 -10.99 -20.39
C ILE A 76 7.43 -9.94 -21.50
N HIS A 77 8.58 -9.30 -21.72
CA HIS A 77 8.73 -8.15 -22.61
C HIS A 77 9.40 -8.49 -23.95
N GLY A 78 9.88 -9.72 -24.13
CA GLY A 78 10.60 -10.13 -25.32
C GLY A 78 12.03 -9.60 -25.33
N SER A 79 12.48 -9.05 -26.46
CA SER A 79 13.83 -8.49 -26.58
C SER A 79 13.89 -7.09 -25.98
N ILE A 80 14.62 -6.95 -24.87
CA ILE A 80 14.87 -5.69 -24.18
C ILE A 80 16.25 -5.17 -24.59
N GLU A 81 16.30 -3.96 -25.13
CA GLU A 81 17.54 -3.24 -25.43
C GLU A 81 17.89 -2.28 -24.29
N LEU A 82 19.11 -2.38 -23.76
CA LEU A 82 19.58 -1.47 -22.71
C LEU A 82 20.85 -0.71 -23.13
N PRO A 83 20.94 0.60 -22.81
CA PRO A 83 22.14 1.41 -23.01
C PRO A 83 23.35 0.86 -22.25
N ALA A 84 24.56 1.09 -22.78
CA ALA A 84 25.83 0.67 -22.17
C ALA A 84 25.97 1.06 -20.68
N ILE A 85 25.44 2.22 -20.28
CA ILE A 85 25.48 2.66 -18.88
C ILE A 85 24.63 1.77 -17.95
N CYS A 86 23.45 1.35 -18.40
CA CYS A 86 22.61 0.41 -17.65
C CYS A 86 23.27 -0.97 -17.60
N VAL A 87 23.89 -1.40 -18.70
CA VAL A 87 24.64 -2.67 -18.75
C VAL A 87 25.82 -2.67 -17.78
N ALA A 88 26.55 -1.56 -17.71
CA ALA A 88 27.66 -1.42 -16.78
C ALA A 88 27.19 -1.57 -15.32
N ILE A 89 26.04 -0.99 -14.95
CA ILE A 89 25.41 -1.17 -13.63
C ILE A 89 24.97 -2.63 -13.42
N ILE A 90 24.38 -3.25 -14.45
CA ILE A 90 23.95 -4.66 -14.36
C ILE A 90 25.15 -5.56 -14.07
N ASP A 91 26.29 -5.31 -14.68
CA ASP A 91 27.49 -6.14 -14.59
C ASP A 91 28.33 -5.86 -13.30
N THR A 92 27.74 -5.23 -12.27
CA THR A 92 28.38 -5.08 -10.95
C THR A 92 27.94 -6.16 -9.93
N PRO A 93 28.76 -6.47 -8.91
CA PRO A 93 28.38 -7.43 -7.86
C PRO A 93 27.08 -7.07 -7.14
N GLU A 94 26.82 -5.78 -6.93
CA GLU A 94 25.63 -5.27 -6.24
C GLU A 94 24.35 -5.62 -6.99
N PHE A 95 24.37 -5.48 -8.32
CA PHE A 95 23.22 -5.81 -9.14
C PHE A 95 23.12 -7.32 -9.40
N GLN A 96 24.24 -7.99 -9.67
CA GLN A 96 24.27 -9.45 -9.87
C GLN A 96 23.77 -10.22 -8.64
N ARG A 97 23.94 -9.67 -7.43
CA ARG A 97 23.36 -10.19 -6.18
C ARG A 97 21.86 -10.48 -6.30
N LEU A 98 21.10 -9.65 -7.03
CA LEU A 98 19.66 -9.81 -7.18
C LEU A 98 19.25 -11.13 -7.85
N ARG A 99 20.17 -11.82 -8.56
CA ARG A 99 19.93 -13.18 -9.10
C ARG A 99 19.73 -14.21 -8.00
N HIS A 100 20.19 -13.92 -6.79
CA HIS A 100 20.15 -14.81 -5.65
C HIS A 100 19.06 -14.42 -4.65
N ILE A 101 18.10 -13.59 -5.07
CA ILE A 101 16.97 -13.14 -4.25
C ILE A 101 15.68 -13.38 -5.01
N LYS A 102 14.87 -14.32 -4.54
CA LYS A 102 13.56 -14.61 -5.13
C LYS A 102 12.61 -13.45 -4.95
N GLN A 103 11.93 -13.07 -6.04
CA GLN A 103 10.93 -12.00 -6.06
C GLN A 103 9.85 -12.21 -5.00
N LEU A 104 9.35 -13.45 -4.93
CA LEU A 104 8.22 -13.85 -4.08
C LEU A 104 8.64 -14.69 -2.86
N GLY A 105 9.93 -14.67 -2.49
CA GLY A 105 10.46 -15.41 -1.34
C GLY A 105 10.06 -16.89 -1.33
N LEU A 106 9.45 -17.34 -0.22
CA LEU A 106 9.01 -18.73 -0.03
C LEU A 106 7.73 -19.11 -0.79
N THR A 107 7.20 -18.26 -1.67
CA THR A 107 6.01 -18.58 -2.48
C THR A 107 6.24 -19.80 -3.37
N CYS A 108 7.48 -20.12 -3.73
CA CYS A 108 7.84 -21.34 -4.45
C CYS A 108 7.40 -22.64 -3.74
N LEU A 109 7.22 -22.60 -2.42
CA LEU A 109 6.69 -23.71 -1.63
C LEU A 109 5.21 -24.00 -1.90
N VAL A 110 4.48 -23.06 -2.50
CA VAL A 110 3.05 -23.19 -2.85
C VAL A 110 2.87 -23.21 -4.37
N TYR A 111 3.61 -22.35 -5.08
CA TYR A 111 3.62 -22.23 -6.53
C TYR A 111 5.02 -22.61 -7.03
N PRO A 112 5.29 -23.87 -7.43
CA PRO A 112 6.63 -24.36 -7.74
C PRO A 112 7.37 -23.56 -8.83
N THR A 113 6.63 -22.87 -9.70
CA THR A 113 7.15 -22.03 -10.77
C THR A 113 7.49 -20.61 -10.33
N ALA A 114 7.14 -20.16 -9.12
CA ALA A 114 7.48 -18.85 -8.57
C ALA A 114 8.96 -18.76 -8.14
N VAL A 115 9.86 -18.94 -9.11
CA VAL A 115 11.32 -19.03 -8.90
C VAL A 115 12.10 -17.84 -9.46
N HIS A 116 11.41 -16.92 -10.14
CA HIS A 116 12.00 -15.71 -10.70
C HIS A 116 12.56 -14.79 -9.61
N THR A 117 13.50 -13.95 -10.02
CA THR A 117 14.36 -13.21 -9.11
C THR A 117 14.13 -11.70 -9.23
N ARG A 118 14.62 -10.95 -8.24
CA ARG A 118 14.64 -9.49 -8.27
C ARG A 118 15.42 -8.95 -9.47
N PHE A 119 16.41 -9.70 -9.96
CA PHE A 119 17.23 -9.32 -11.12
C PHE A 119 16.40 -9.14 -12.39
N ASP A 120 15.58 -10.15 -12.73
CA ASP A 120 14.78 -10.13 -13.96
C ASP A 120 13.69 -9.06 -13.87
N HIS A 121 13.09 -8.90 -12.68
CA HIS A 121 12.16 -7.81 -12.39
C HIS A 121 12.80 -6.44 -12.61
N SER A 122 13.96 -6.16 -12.03
CA SER A 122 14.68 -4.88 -12.19
C SER A 122 14.97 -4.53 -13.65
N ILE A 123 15.35 -5.51 -14.47
CA ILE A 123 15.55 -5.31 -15.91
C ILE A 123 14.23 -4.93 -16.59
N GLY A 124 13.13 -5.63 -16.28
CA GLY A 124 11.81 -5.31 -16.80
C GLY A 124 11.30 -3.93 -16.37
N VAL A 125 11.56 -3.51 -15.13
CA VAL A 125 11.22 -2.15 -14.65
C VAL A 125 12.03 -1.09 -15.39
N CYS A 126 13.33 -1.30 -15.60
CA CYS A 126 14.17 -0.41 -16.40
C CYS A 126 13.62 -0.23 -17.83
N HIS A 127 13.26 -1.34 -18.46
CA HIS A 127 12.64 -1.35 -19.80
C HIS A 127 11.33 -0.56 -19.86
N LEU A 128 10.41 -0.80 -18.92
CA LEU A 128 9.14 -0.09 -18.90
C LEU A 128 9.30 1.40 -18.53
N ALA A 129 10.33 1.76 -17.76
CA ALA A 129 10.67 3.14 -17.49
C ALA A 129 11.10 3.89 -18.76
N ASP A 130 11.93 3.25 -19.59
CA ASP A 130 12.29 3.71 -20.94
C ASP A 130 11.06 3.84 -21.85
N GLU A 131 10.24 2.79 -21.97
CA GLU A 131 9.01 2.83 -22.77
C GLU A 131 8.08 3.97 -22.36
N MET A 132 7.97 4.24 -21.05
CA MET A 132 7.15 5.34 -20.53
C MET A 132 7.71 6.70 -20.95
N VAL A 133 9.00 6.94 -20.77
CA VAL A 133 9.63 8.21 -21.18
C VAL A 133 9.51 8.40 -22.69
N GLN A 134 9.76 7.36 -23.50
CA GLN A 134 9.59 7.41 -24.95
C GLN A 134 8.14 7.70 -25.36
N ALA A 135 7.16 7.06 -24.71
CA ALA A 135 5.75 7.30 -24.96
C ALA A 135 5.36 8.76 -24.67
N LEU A 136 5.86 9.33 -23.56
CA LEU A 136 5.63 10.73 -23.20
C LEU A 136 6.29 11.68 -24.20
N ARG A 137 7.56 11.47 -24.57
CA ARG A 137 8.26 12.27 -25.61
C ARG A 137 7.51 12.25 -26.92
N LYS A 138 7.05 11.08 -27.36
CA LYS A 138 6.27 10.93 -28.60
C LYS A 138 4.93 11.66 -28.51
N ARG A 139 4.25 11.58 -27.37
CA ARG A 139 2.96 12.26 -27.13
C ARG A 139 3.11 13.78 -27.08
N HIS A 140 4.20 14.28 -26.53
CA HIS A 140 4.47 15.69 -26.31
C HIS A 140 5.60 16.24 -27.20
N GLY A 141 5.77 15.67 -28.39
CA GLY A 141 6.78 16.14 -29.34
C GLY A 141 6.52 17.57 -29.83
N PRO A 142 7.38 18.12 -30.72
CA PRO A 142 7.35 19.53 -31.13
C PRO A 142 6.04 20.03 -31.76
N LYS A 143 5.17 19.12 -32.18
CA LYS A 143 3.87 19.41 -32.81
C LYS A 143 2.70 19.38 -31.81
N ASP A 144 2.91 18.99 -30.55
CA ASP A 144 1.87 19.03 -29.53
C ASP A 144 1.70 20.47 -29.00
N SER A 145 0.48 20.82 -28.61
CA SER A 145 0.15 22.11 -27.99
C SER A 145 0.88 22.36 -26.66
N ARG A 146 1.41 21.31 -26.03
CA ARG A 146 2.18 21.37 -24.79
C ARG A 146 3.41 20.49 -24.94
N PRO A 147 4.48 20.96 -25.60
CA PRO A 147 5.71 20.21 -25.66
C PRO A 147 6.26 20.04 -24.25
N ILE A 148 6.79 18.86 -23.97
CA ILE A 148 7.63 18.65 -22.79
C ILE A 148 9.03 18.39 -23.29
N ASP A 149 10.00 18.90 -22.54
CA ASP A 149 11.38 18.51 -22.73
C ASP A 149 11.70 17.43 -21.70
N ILE A 150 12.32 16.33 -22.13
CA ILE A 150 12.91 15.36 -21.22
C ILE A 150 14.32 15.18 -21.76
N THR A 151 15.32 15.63 -21.01
CA THR A 151 16.71 15.52 -21.49
C THR A 151 17.13 14.04 -21.54
N GLU A 152 18.15 13.70 -22.33
CA GLU A 152 18.69 12.33 -22.31
C GLU A 152 19.25 11.95 -20.93
N GLU A 153 19.77 12.93 -20.18
CA GLU A 153 20.19 12.73 -18.80
C GLU A 153 19.01 12.37 -17.88
N GLU A 154 17.90 13.10 -17.95
CA GLU A 154 16.67 12.80 -17.19
C GLU A 154 16.11 11.42 -17.56
N HIS A 155 16.15 11.09 -18.85
CA HIS A 155 15.73 9.79 -19.34
C HIS A 155 16.57 8.65 -18.73
N LEU A 156 17.90 8.78 -18.80
CA LEU A 156 18.82 7.81 -18.21
C LEU A 156 18.66 7.71 -16.69
N CYS A 157 18.46 8.84 -15.98
CA CYS A 157 18.17 8.82 -14.54
C CYS A 157 16.90 8.01 -14.22
N VAL A 158 15.83 8.15 -15.01
CA VAL A 158 14.59 7.39 -14.83
C VAL A 158 14.79 5.90 -15.08
N MET A 159 15.54 5.53 -16.14
CA MET A 159 15.91 4.13 -16.40
C MET A 159 16.75 3.54 -15.26
N ILE A 160 17.79 4.26 -14.81
CA ILE A 160 18.66 3.84 -13.72
C ILE A 160 17.87 3.71 -12.41
N ALA A 161 16.96 4.62 -12.11
CA ALA A 161 16.08 4.51 -10.95
C ALA A 161 15.19 3.25 -11.04
N GLY A 162 14.61 2.97 -12.21
CA GLY A 162 13.85 1.74 -12.46
C GLY A 162 14.68 0.47 -12.26
N LEU A 163 15.94 0.48 -12.72
CA LEU A 163 16.89 -0.62 -12.57
C LEU A 163 17.27 -0.85 -11.10
N CYS A 164 17.63 0.21 -10.39
CA CYS A 164 18.27 0.14 -9.07
C CYS A 164 17.30 0.07 -7.89
N ARG A 165 15.99 0.30 -8.08
CA ARG A 165 15.00 0.39 -6.99
C ARG A 165 14.93 -0.82 -6.06
N ASP A 166 15.35 -2.00 -6.54
CA ASP A 166 15.27 -3.27 -5.83
C ASP A 166 16.63 -3.73 -5.23
N LEU A 167 17.70 -2.95 -5.38
CA LEU A 167 19.04 -3.29 -4.83
C LEU A 167 19.02 -3.52 -3.32
N GLY A 168 18.14 -2.82 -2.62
CA GLY A 168 17.96 -2.86 -1.17
C GLY A 168 17.15 -4.02 -0.62
N PHE A 169 16.74 -5.01 -1.44
CA PHE A 169 16.04 -6.18 -0.91
C PHE A 169 17.00 -7.15 -0.22
N GLY A 170 16.58 -7.67 0.93
CA GLY A 170 17.26 -8.73 1.65
C GLY A 170 16.87 -10.15 1.19
N PRO A 171 17.43 -11.18 1.84
CA PRO A 171 17.03 -12.57 1.62
C PRO A 171 15.51 -12.76 1.65
N PHE A 172 14.95 -13.45 0.66
CA PHE A 172 13.52 -13.74 0.54
C PHE A 172 12.64 -12.47 0.51
N SER A 173 13.20 -11.37 0.01
CA SER A 173 12.51 -10.10 -0.25
C SER A 173 11.74 -9.58 0.97
N HIS A 174 10.41 -9.56 0.90
CA HIS A 174 9.55 -8.99 1.94
C HIS A 174 9.64 -9.71 3.29
N LEU A 175 10.04 -10.99 3.33
CA LEU A 175 10.21 -11.70 4.59
C LEU A 175 11.23 -11.00 5.48
N PHE A 176 12.41 -10.70 4.93
CA PHE A 176 13.51 -10.15 5.71
C PHE A 176 13.19 -8.72 6.17
N ASP A 177 12.63 -7.90 5.28
CA ASP A 177 12.28 -6.51 5.58
C ASP A 177 11.10 -6.37 6.54
N GLN A 178 10.01 -7.13 6.31
CA GLN A 178 8.73 -6.92 6.99
C GLN A 178 8.55 -7.80 8.22
N ARG A 179 9.28 -8.91 8.34
CA ARG A 179 9.21 -9.80 9.50
C ARG A 179 10.47 -9.70 10.35
N PHE A 180 11.62 -10.05 9.78
CA PHE A 180 12.88 -10.16 10.54
C PHE A 180 13.39 -8.80 11.04
N MET A 181 13.33 -7.75 10.22
CA MET A 181 13.87 -6.44 10.56
C MET A 181 12.84 -5.43 11.13
N ARG A 182 11.59 -5.85 11.38
CA ARG A 182 10.45 -4.96 11.71
C ARG A 182 10.70 -4.02 12.91
N ASN A 183 11.44 -4.48 13.92
CA ASN A 183 11.61 -3.81 15.21
C ASN A 183 13.04 -3.29 15.47
N LYS A 184 13.90 -3.25 14.45
CA LYS A 184 15.31 -2.85 14.63
C LYS A 184 15.46 -1.35 14.32
N GLU A 185 16.01 -0.59 15.28
CA GLU A 185 16.15 0.88 15.23
C GLU A 185 17.00 1.34 14.03
N LYS A 186 16.75 2.58 13.60
CA LYS A 186 17.31 3.16 12.38
C LYS A 186 18.05 4.43 12.74
N ASP A 187 19.33 4.49 12.45
CA ASP A 187 20.11 5.73 12.58
C ASP A 187 20.25 6.43 11.23
N TYR A 188 20.08 7.76 11.26
CA TYR A 188 19.98 8.61 10.08
C TYR A 188 21.19 9.54 10.02
N THR A 189 21.88 9.59 8.90
CA THR A 189 22.86 10.66 8.61
C THR A 189 22.57 11.30 7.25
N GLU A 190 22.51 12.62 7.21
CA GLU A 190 22.25 13.42 6.02
C GLU A 190 23.58 13.74 5.32
N ASN A 191 23.67 13.49 4.01
CA ASN A 191 24.86 13.83 3.21
C ASN A 191 24.43 14.65 1.99
N ASN A 192 25.22 15.66 1.65
CA ASN A 192 25.05 16.44 0.42
C ASN A 192 25.45 15.60 -0.80
N LEU A 193 24.56 15.45 -1.77
CA LEU A 193 24.77 14.66 -2.99
C LEU A 193 24.70 15.55 -4.25
N GLU A 194 25.32 15.08 -5.33
CA GLU A 194 25.17 15.69 -6.66
C GLU A 194 23.72 15.59 -7.13
N LYS A 195 23.29 16.53 -7.97
CA LYS A 195 21.88 16.73 -8.34
C LYS A 195 21.26 15.52 -9.05
N GLU A 196 22.01 14.84 -9.92
CA GLU A 196 21.57 13.65 -10.67
C GLU A 196 21.40 12.44 -9.74
N ILE A 197 22.32 12.27 -8.78
CA ILE A 197 22.26 11.20 -7.79
C ILE A 197 21.06 11.43 -6.88
N LYS A 198 20.88 12.67 -6.42
CA LYS A 198 19.72 13.08 -5.63
C LYS A 198 18.42 12.82 -6.39
N PHE A 199 18.38 13.12 -7.69
CA PHE A 199 17.21 12.83 -8.51
C PHE A 199 16.91 11.33 -8.59
N ILE A 200 17.89 10.49 -8.89
CA ILE A 200 17.72 9.02 -8.93
C ILE A 200 17.20 8.48 -7.59
N GLN A 201 17.76 8.96 -6.48
CA GLN A 201 17.31 8.57 -5.14
C GLN A 201 15.87 8.96 -4.88
N GLU A 202 15.49 10.20 -5.19
CA GLU A 202 14.11 10.65 -5.01
C GLU A 202 13.11 9.96 -5.97
N LEU A 203 13.57 9.44 -7.12
CA LEU A 203 12.75 8.58 -8.01
C LEU A 203 12.53 7.18 -7.40
N ILE A 204 13.56 6.61 -6.77
CA ILE A 204 13.51 5.29 -6.12
C ILE A 204 12.70 5.36 -4.83
N ASP A 205 12.92 6.41 -4.03
CA ASP A 205 12.25 6.65 -2.77
C ASP A 205 11.78 8.11 -2.66
N PRO A 206 10.61 8.44 -3.25
CA PRO A 206 10.06 9.77 -3.18
C PRO A 206 9.79 10.17 -1.72
N PRO A 207 10.11 11.41 -1.35
CA PRO A 207 9.88 11.85 0.01
C PRO A 207 8.40 11.74 0.45
N PRO A 208 8.13 11.36 1.71
CA PRO A 208 6.77 11.20 2.21
C PRO A 208 6.02 12.53 2.20
N GLY A 209 4.70 12.47 1.95
CA GLY A 209 3.84 13.65 1.91
C GLY A 209 4.00 14.53 0.67
N LEU A 210 4.90 14.19 -0.26
CA LEU A 210 5.14 14.97 -1.48
C LEU A 210 3.83 15.23 -2.24
N TRP A 211 2.98 14.21 -2.39
CA TRP A 211 1.77 14.28 -3.20
C TRP A 211 0.47 14.46 -2.42
N GLU A 212 0.55 14.84 -1.14
CA GLU A 212 -0.64 14.98 -0.31
C GLU A 212 -1.51 16.15 -0.80
N LYS A 213 -2.76 15.85 -1.20
CA LYS A 213 -3.74 16.83 -1.66
C LYS A 213 -4.57 17.33 -0.47
N ASP A 214 -4.99 18.58 -0.52
CA ASP A 214 -5.88 19.13 0.50
C ASP A 214 -7.25 18.42 0.51
N SER A 215 -8.04 18.61 1.57
CA SER A 215 -9.35 17.94 1.69
C SER A 215 -10.31 18.30 0.55
N THR A 216 -10.15 19.48 -0.04
CA THR A 216 -10.97 19.95 -1.16
C THR A 216 -10.49 19.43 -2.52
N ARG A 217 -9.29 18.85 -2.59
CA ARG A 217 -8.61 18.43 -3.83
C ARG A 217 -8.56 19.56 -4.85
N THR A 218 -8.13 20.73 -4.40
CA THR A 218 -7.88 21.89 -5.25
C THR A 218 -6.41 22.29 -5.29
N ALA A 219 -5.61 21.84 -4.31
CA ALA A 219 -4.18 22.09 -4.25
C ALA A 219 -3.42 20.96 -3.52
N TYR A 220 -2.09 20.96 -3.63
CA TYR A 220 -1.23 20.15 -2.77
C TYR A 220 -1.03 20.84 -1.40
N LYS A 221 -1.00 20.05 -0.32
CA LYS A 221 -0.74 20.55 1.04
C LYS A 221 0.72 20.93 1.24
N THR A 222 1.62 20.19 0.60
CA THR A 222 3.07 20.36 0.77
C THR A 222 3.63 21.21 -0.36
N ARG A 223 4.63 22.05 -0.03
CA ARG A 223 5.46 22.70 -1.05
C ARG A 223 6.32 21.65 -1.75
N TRP A 224 6.89 21.97 -2.89
CA TRP A 224 7.91 21.12 -3.49
C TRP A 224 9.21 21.23 -2.70
N PHE A 225 9.81 20.09 -2.38
CA PHE A 225 11.06 20.00 -1.62
C PHE A 225 12.00 18.93 -2.18
N CYS A 226 11.73 18.44 -3.39
CA CYS A 226 12.69 17.64 -4.13
C CYS A 226 13.78 18.56 -4.69
N GLU A 227 15.03 18.12 -4.57
CA GLU A 227 16.23 18.85 -5.00
C GLU A 227 16.71 18.39 -6.38
N GLY A 228 16.37 17.15 -6.76
CA GLY A 228 16.81 16.55 -8.02
C GLY A 228 16.30 17.32 -9.24
N ARG A 229 14.98 17.56 -9.31
CA ARG A 229 14.31 18.31 -10.38
C ARG A 229 13.15 19.15 -9.81
N GLY A 230 12.77 20.19 -10.56
CA GLY A 230 11.70 21.12 -10.15
C GLY A 230 10.28 20.58 -10.38
N GLU A 231 9.28 21.35 -9.95
CA GLU A 231 7.84 21.06 -10.11
C GLU A 231 7.43 20.89 -11.59
N ASP A 232 8.15 21.53 -12.51
CA ASP A 232 7.94 21.39 -13.96
C ASP A 232 8.22 19.96 -14.46
N LYS A 233 9.06 19.21 -13.75
CA LYS A 233 9.42 17.80 -14.03
C LYS A 233 8.78 16.81 -13.07
N SER A 234 7.82 17.24 -12.25
CA SER A 234 7.25 16.40 -11.20
C SER A 234 6.65 15.08 -11.70
N TYR A 235 6.22 15.03 -12.96
CA TYR A 235 5.68 13.82 -13.60
C TYR A 235 6.71 12.68 -13.70
N LEU A 236 8.02 12.97 -13.76
CA LEU A 236 9.07 11.94 -13.80
C LEU A 236 9.09 11.12 -12.51
N TYR A 237 8.81 11.75 -11.36
CA TYR A 237 8.70 11.10 -10.05
C TYR A 237 7.51 10.16 -9.91
N LEU A 238 6.61 10.13 -10.90
CA LEU A 238 5.47 9.21 -10.93
C LEU A 238 5.74 7.96 -11.77
N ILE A 239 6.92 7.83 -12.42
CA ILE A 239 7.22 6.71 -13.32
C ILE A 239 7.65 5.47 -12.54
N VAL A 240 8.67 5.59 -11.69
CA VAL A 240 9.34 4.44 -11.02
C VAL A 240 8.63 4.01 -9.74
N LYS A 241 8.30 4.98 -8.86
CA LYS A 241 7.56 4.74 -7.61
C LYS A 241 6.53 5.84 -7.42
N ASN A 242 5.28 5.53 -7.73
CA ASN A 242 4.22 6.53 -7.71
C ASN A 242 3.55 6.57 -6.34
N THR A 243 3.99 7.48 -5.46
CA THR A 243 3.40 7.65 -4.12
C THR A 243 2.10 8.46 -4.12
N LEU A 244 1.69 9.03 -5.26
CA LEU A 244 0.40 9.72 -5.43
C LEU A 244 -0.76 8.73 -5.53
N ASN A 245 -0.64 7.71 -6.38
CA ASN A 245 -1.73 6.77 -6.67
C ASN A 245 -1.27 5.33 -6.97
N GLY A 246 0.03 5.04 -7.01
CA GLY A 246 0.57 3.68 -7.13
C GLY A 246 0.55 3.08 -8.53
N ILE A 247 0.27 3.91 -9.54
CA ILE A 247 0.36 3.54 -10.95
C ILE A 247 1.79 3.86 -11.41
N ASP A 248 2.67 2.87 -11.29
CA ASP A 248 4.08 2.95 -11.68
C ASP A 248 4.49 1.74 -12.51
N VAL A 249 5.60 1.88 -13.24
CA VAL A 249 6.13 0.84 -14.14
C VAL A 249 6.60 -0.40 -13.38
N ALA A 250 7.00 -0.24 -12.11
CA ALA A 250 7.32 -1.37 -11.24
C ALA A 250 6.11 -2.27 -11.02
N LYS A 251 4.92 -1.68 -10.79
CA LYS A 251 3.67 -2.44 -10.71
C LYS A 251 3.29 -3.12 -12.00
N TRP A 252 3.55 -2.48 -13.14
CA TRP A 252 3.25 -3.06 -14.44
C TRP A 252 4.07 -4.32 -14.70
N ASP A 253 5.38 -4.28 -14.41
CA ASP A 253 6.25 -5.46 -14.55
C ASP A 253 5.80 -6.58 -13.60
N TYR A 254 5.71 -6.33 -12.29
CA TYR A 254 5.44 -7.44 -11.36
C TYR A 254 4.04 -8.02 -11.60
N CYS A 255 3.04 -7.22 -11.98
CA CYS A 255 1.73 -7.77 -12.31
C CYS A 255 1.79 -8.74 -13.50
N ALA A 256 2.54 -8.41 -14.56
CA ALA A 256 2.69 -9.29 -15.71
C ALA A 256 3.58 -10.51 -15.40
N ARG A 257 4.74 -10.27 -14.77
CA ARG A 257 5.74 -11.27 -14.43
C ARG A 257 5.24 -12.27 -13.41
N ASP A 258 4.68 -11.80 -12.29
CA ASP A 258 4.18 -12.69 -11.25
C ASP A 258 2.99 -13.50 -11.77
N CYS A 259 2.10 -12.91 -12.57
CA CYS A 259 1.02 -13.64 -13.24
C CYS A 259 1.57 -14.79 -14.10
N HIS A 260 2.59 -14.53 -14.91
CA HIS A 260 3.25 -15.54 -15.74
C HIS A 260 3.80 -16.69 -14.89
N PHE A 261 4.61 -16.39 -13.87
CA PHE A 261 5.25 -17.41 -13.03
C PHE A 261 4.30 -18.09 -12.04
N LEU A 262 3.16 -17.48 -11.70
CA LEU A 262 2.14 -18.08 -10.84
C LEU A 262 1.06 -18.86 -11.61
N GLY A 263 1.03 -18.75 -12.94
CA GLY A 263 -0.04 -19.33 -13.76
C GLY A 263 -1.40 -18.63 -13.55
N ILE A 264 -1.38 -17.35 -13.18
CA ILE A 264 -2.58 -16.51 -12.98
C ILE A 264 -2.73 -15.62 -14.22
N PRO A 265 -3.90 -15.55 -14.88
CA PRO A 265 -4.07 -14.66 -16.02
C PRO A 265 -3.98 -13.18 -15.62
N ASN A 266 -3.12 -12.41 -16.28
CA ASN A 266 -3.06 -10.95 -16.12
C ASN A 266 -4.18 -10.28 -16.93
N SER A 267 -5.01 -9.48 -16.26
CA SER A 267 -6.11 -8.71 -16.89
C SER A 267 -5.78 -7.23 -17.12
N PHE A 268 -4.56 -6.79 -16.79
CA PHE A 268 -4.09 -5.42 -16.97
C PHE A 268 -3.17 -5.30 -18.18
N ASP A 269 -3.44 -4.32 -19.05
CA ASP A 269 -2.69 -4.06 -20.28
C ASP A 269 -1.93 -2.73 -20.15
N HIS A 270 -0.63 -2.81 -19.83
CA HIS A 270 0.25 -1.65 -19.70
C HIS A 270 0.61 -1.03 -21.06
N GLN A 271 0.79 -1.85 -22.11
CA GLN A 271 1.14 -1.36 -23.45
C GLN A 271 0.07 -0.44 -24.03
N ARG A 272 -1.20 -0.77 -23.77
CA ARG A 272 -2.31 0.11 -24.11
C ARG A 272 -2.31 1.37 -23.25
N LEU A 273 -2.09 1.24 -21.94
CA LEU A 273 -2.11 2.37 -21.02
C LEU A 273 -1.05 3.42 -21.40
N LEU A 274 0.18 3.00 -21.70
CA LEU A 274 1.28 3.83 -22.21
C LEU A 274 0.85 4.77 -23.33
N LYS A 275 0.12 4.25 -24.33
CA LYS A 275 -0.36 5.02 -25.50
C LYS A 275 -1.42 6.06 -25.16
N PHE A 276 -2.05 5.95 -24.00
CA PHE A 276 -3.12 6.84 -23.52
C PHE A 276 -2.71 7.67 -22.29
N SER A 277 -1.43 7.66 -21.95
CA SER A 277 -0.82 8.53 -20.96
C SER A 277 -0.48 9.91 -21.55
N ARG A 278 -0.53 10.94 -20.73
CA ARG A 278 -0.21 12.34 -21.08
C ARG A 278 0.22 13.11 -19.84
N VAL A 279 1.16 14.03 -19.96
CA VAL A 279 1.50 14.98 -18.89
C VAL A 279 0.56 16.18 -18.93
N LEU A 280 -0.11 16.48 -17.82
CA LEU A 280 -0.92 17.68 -17.65
C LEU A 280 -0.59 18.37 -16.33
N GLU A 281 -0.76 19.68 -16.31
CA GLU A 281 -0.53 20.48 -15.11
C GLU A 281 -1.80 20.53 -14.25
N TRP A 282 -1.64 20.28 -12.96
CA TRP A 282 -2.69 20.42 -11.96
C TRP A 282 -2.09 20.90 -10.63
N GLY A 283 -2.69 21.92 -10.01
CA GLY A 283 -2.25 22.41 -8.69
C GLY A 283 -0.80 22.92 -8.67
N GLY A 284 -0.28 23.44 -9.79
CA GLY A 284 1.10 23.94 -9.93
C GLY A 284 2.14 22.87 -10.28
N ARG A 285 1.74 21.59 -10.39
CA ARG A 285 2.64 20.48 -10.71
C ARG A 285 2.20 19.74 -11.96
N SER A 286 3.15 19.12 -12.63
CA SER A 286 2.89 18.25 -13.77
C SER A 286 2.63 16.80 -13.32
N GLU A 287 1.49 16.23 -13.69
CA GLU A 287 1.11 14.85 -13.37
C GLU A 287 0.96 13.99 -14.65
N ILE A 288 1.21 12.69 -14.52
CA ILE A 288 0.84 11.71 -15.55
C ILE A 288 -0.66 11.44 -15.45
N CYS A 289 -1.39 11.89 -16.46
CA CYS A 289 -2.82 11.74 -16.61
C CYS A 289 -3.16 10.68 -17.66
N PHE A 290 -4.31 10.03 -17.53
CA PHE A 290 -4.75 8.96 -18.42
C PHE A 290 -6.02 9.32 -19.17
N LYS A 291 -6.19 8.81 -20.38
CA LYS A 291 -7.45 9.02 -21.11
C LYS A 291 -8.61 8.36 -20.36
N PHE A 292 -9.74 9.05 -20.23
CA PHE A 292 -10.91 8.58 -19.47
C PHE A 292 -11.34 7.13 -19.78
N LYS A 293 -11.29 6.73 -21.06
CA LYS A 293 -11.65 5.37 -21.48
C LYS A 293 -10.74 4.26 -20.92
N GLU A 294 -9.61 4.60 -20.31
CA GLU A 294 -8.69 3.65 -19.66
C GLU A 294 -9.00 3.46 -18.17
N ALA A 295 -10.02 4.14 -17.61
CA ALA A 295 -10.39 3.98 -16.21
C ALA A 295 -10.61 2.50 -15.82
N PHE A 296 -11.32 1.73 -16.66
CA PHE A 296 -11.52 0.29 -16.41
C PHE A 296 -10.22 -0.53 -16.46
N ASN A 297 -9.29 -0.19 -17.36
CA ASN A 297 -7.97 -0.82 -17.41
C ASN A 297 -7.16 -0.54 -16.14
N LEU A 298 -7.21 0.69 -15.63
CA LEU A 298 -6.60 1.04 -14.34
C LEU A 298 -7.27 0.30 -13.17
N TYR A 299 -8.59 0.14 -13.15
CA TYR A 299 -9.24 -0.72 -12.15
C TYR A 299 -8.73 -2.16 -12.22
N ASN A 300 -8.49 -2.69 -13.42
CA ASN A 300 -7.88 -4.03 -13.56
C ASN A 300 -6.48 -4.10 -12.96
N LEU A 301 -5.68 -3.03 -13.00
CA LEU A 301 -4.37 -2.98 -12.32
C LEU A 301 -4.52 -3.16 -10.81
N TYR A 302 -5.37 -2.35 -10.17
CA TYR A 302 -5.58 -2.43 -8.74
C TYR A 302 -6.22 -3.76 -8.32
N ARG A 303 -7.19 -4.25 -9.10
CA ARG A 303 -7.79 -5.58 -8.93
C ARG A 303 -6.74 -6.68 -9.06
N MET A 304 -5.81 -6.58 -10.01
CA MET A 304 -4.76 -7.59 -10.20
C MET A 304 -3.84 -7.64 -9.00
N ARG A 305 -3.44 -6.48 -8.47
CA ARG A 305 -2.71 -6.42 -7.20
C ARG A 305 -3.48 -7.13 -6.08
N HIS A 306 -4.75 -6.81 -5.91
CA HIS A 306 -5.59 -7.47 -4.89
C HIS A 306 -5.65 -8.99 -5.07
N VAL A 307 -5.85 -9.48 -6.30
CA VAL A 307 -5.86 -10.91 -6.64
C VAL A 307 -4.52 -11.58 -6.31
N LEU A 308 -3.40 -10.96 -6.67
CA LEU A 308 -2.06 -11.48 -6.40
C LEU A 308 -1.78 -11.55 -4.89
N HIS A 309 -2.18 -10.54 -4.13
CA HIS A 309 -2.11 -10.57 -2.66
C HIS A 309 -2.94 -11.72 -2.08
N MET A 310 -4.21 -11.84 -2.47
CA MET A 310 -5.11 -12.88 -1.98
C MET A 310 -4.65 -14.30 -2.31
N ARG A 311 -4.21 -14.55 -3.54
CA ARG A 311 -3.94 -15.91 -4.03
C ARG A 311 -2.51 -16.37 -3.78
N ALA A 312 -1.55 -15.46 -3.79
CA ALA A 312 -0.13 -15.81 -3.74
C ALA A 312 0.60 -15.14 -2.58
N TYR A 313 0.70 -13.80 -2.56
CA TYR A 313 1.63 -13.13 -1.64
C TYR A 313 1.28 -13.32 -0.16
N GLN A 314 -0.01 -13.44 0.15
CA GLN A 314 -0.54 -13.70 1.49
C GLN A 314 -1.17 -15.10 1.58
N HIS A 315 -0.70 -16.08 0.80
CA HIS A 315 -1.18 -17.44 0.91
C HIS A 315 -0.83 -18.02 2.30
N SER A 316 -1.79 -18.63 2.99
CA SER A 316 -1.63 -19.06 4.40
C SER A 316 -0.46 -20.02 4.63
N ALA A 317 -0.29 -21.02 3.76
CA ALA A 317 0.85 -21.95 3.86
C ALA A 317 2.21 -21.27 3.62
N LYS A 318 2.26 -20.24 2.77
CA LYS A 318 3.47 -19.44 2.55
C LYS A 318 3.75 -18.61 3.80
N ASN A 319 2.75 -17.89 4.33
CA ASN A 319 2.91 -17.10 5.55
C ASN A 319 3.36 -17.97 6.74
N ALA A 320 2.81 -19.18 6.90
CA ALA A 320 3.28 -20.13 7.92
C ALA A 320 4.77 -20.46 7.78
N ALA A 321 5.23 -20.73 6.56
CA ALA A 321 6.66 -20.99 6.30
C ALA A 321 7.52 -19.74 6.55
N GLU A 322 7.04 -18.54 6.20
CA GLU A 322 7.77 -17.31 6.50
C GLU A 322 7.85 -17.02 8.00
N ILE A 323 6.80 -17.33 8.77
CA ILE A 323 6.84 -17.21 10.23
C ILE A 323 7.91 -18.13 10.79
N MET A 324 7.89 -19.42 10.42
CA MET A 324 8.89 -20.40 10.84
C MET A 324 10.31 -19.96 10.46
N PHE A 325 10.51 -19.50 9.23
CA PHE A 325 11.83 -19.08 8.79
C PHE A 325 12.29 -17.79 9.48
N SER A 326 11.38 -16.85 9.76
CA SER A 326 11.73 -15.65 10.55
C SER A 326 12.21 -16.05 11.95
N GLU A 327 11.55 -17.01 12.61
CA GLU A 327 12.01 -17.54 13.91
C GLU A 327 13.40 -18.19 13.79
N ALA A 328 13.66 -18.96 12.74
CA ALA A 328 14.99 -19.53 12.52
C ALA A 328 16.07 -18.45 12.32
N LEU A 329 15.77 -17.37 11.60
CA LEU A 329 16.69 -16.23 11.43
C LEU A 329 16.93 -15.49 12.75
N GLU A 330 15.90 -15.31 13.58
CA GLU A 330 16.03 -14.72 14.92
C GLU A 330 16.92 -15.57 15.83
N GLU A 331 16.79 -16.90 15.80
CA GLU A 331 17.65 -17.79 16.56
C GLU A 331 19.11 -17.69 16.11
N VAL A 332 19.38 -17.67 14.80
CA VAL A 332 20.74 -17.46 14.27
C VAL A 332 21.29 -16.09 14.65
N ASP A 333 20.50 -15.03 14.55
CA ASP A 333 20.90 -13.66 14.88
C ASP A 333 21.28 -13.49 16.36
N LYS A 334 20.50 -14.09 17.27
CA LYS A 334 20.81 -14.15 18.71
C LYS A 334 22.10 -14.92 18.95
N SER A 335 22.23 -16.10 18.35
CA SER A 335 23.39 -16.96 18.47
C SER A 335 24.68 -16.27 18.02
N LEU A 336 24.67 -15.60 16.85
CA LEU A 336 25.82 -14.83 16.37
C LEU A 336 26.13 -13.60 17.24
N THR A 337 25.12 -13.01 17.87
CA THR A 337 25.32 -11.91 18.84
C THR A 337 26.08 -12.38 20.08
N ILE A 338 25.87 -13.63 20.51
CA ILE A 338 26.51 -14.24 21.69
C ILE A 338 27.88 -14.83 21.32
N ALA A 339 27.96 -15.55 20.21
CA ALA A 339 29.13 -16.30 19.75
C ALA A 339 30.11 -15.45 18.92
N ARG A 340 30.29 -14.15 19.24
CA ARG A 340 31.09 -13.20 18.44
C ARG A 340 32.52 -13.64 18.11
N LYS A 341 33.07 -14.61 18.86
CA LYS A 341 34.43 -15.15 18.68
C LYS A 341 34.48 -16.53 18.01
N ASP A 342 33.36 -17.11 17.62
CA ASP A 342 33.34 -18.40 16.93
C ASP A 342 33.76 -18.22 15.45
N THR A 343 35.00 -18.61 15.15
CA THR A 343 35.56 -18.51 13.80
C THR A 343 34.84 -19.38 12.77
N GLY A 344 34.22 -20.49 13.17
CA GLY A 344 33.48 -21.38 12.25
C GLY A 344 32.15 -20.78 11.83
N LEU A 345 31.37 -20.27 12.79
CA LEU A 345 30.13 -19.55 12.51
C LEU A 345 30.39 -18.24 11.77
N ASN A 346 31.44 -17.51 12.14
CA ASN A 346 31.83 -16.29 11.44
C ASN A 346 32.32 -16.57 10.01
N MET A 347 32.88 -17.73 9.69
CA MET A 347 33.17 -18.07 8.28
C MET A 347 31.90 -18.38 7.48
N LEU A 348 30.94 -19.06 8.10
CA LEU A 348 29.74 -19.51 7.39
C LEU A 348 28.73 -18.38 7.20
N PHE A 349 28.54 -17.60 8.25
CA PHE A 349 27.57 -16.53 8.31
C PHE A 349 28.20 -15.16 8.28
N GLY A 350 29.53 -15.00 8.22
CA GLY A 350 30.30 -13.75 8.34
C GLY A 350 30.43 -13.25 9.80
N GLU A 351 31.26 -12.25 10.08
CA GLU A 351 31.35 -11.64 11.42
C GLU A 351 30.12 -10.79 11.80
N GLY A 352 29.81 -10.72 13.09
CA GLY A 352 28.66 -9.95 13.62
C GLY A 352 27.31 -10.66 13.45
N ASN A 353 26.23 -9.99 13.88
CA ASN A 353 24.88 -10.55 13.79
C ASN A 353 24.24 -10.27 12.43
N LEU A 354 23.21 -11.04 12.06
CA LEU A 354 22.57 -10.94 10.73
C LEU A 354 21.94 -9.57 10.51
N SER A 355 21.34 -8.96 11.53
CA SER A 355 20.74 -7.64 11.38
C SER A 355 21.72 -6.50 11.19
N GLY A 356 22.84 -6.49 11.89
CA GLY A 356 23.82 -5.41 11.83
C GLY A 356 24.60 -5.40 10.51
N ARG A 357 24.48 -6.46 9.70
CA ARG A 357 25.08 -6.50 8.35
C ARG A 357 24.42 -5.57 7.37
N VAL A 358 23.16 -5.20 7.60
CA VAL A 358 22.52 -4.18 6.78
C VAL A 358 23.22 -2.83 6.92
N ASP A 359 24.08 -2.66 7.93
CA ASP A 359 24.83 -1.43 8.18
C ASP A 359 26.14 -1.35 7.36
N ASN A 360 26.55 -2.44 6.70
CA ASN A 360 27.78 -2.52 5.91
C ASN A 360 27.50 -3.14 4.53
N VAL A 361 27.83 -2.40 3.45
CA VAL A 361 27.62 -2.85 2.06
C VAL A 361 28.23 -4.22 1.79
N HIS A 362 29.49 -4.43 2.20
CA HIS A 362 30.20 -5.67 1.89
C HIS A 362 29.53 -6.87 2.57
N ASP A 363 29.11 -6.69 3.82
CA ASP A 363 28.41 -7.72 4.57
C ASP A 363 27.00 -7.95 4.04
N PHE A 364 26.30 -6.88 3.67
CA PHE A 364 24.97 -6.93 3.05
C PHE A 364 25.00 -7.64 1.70
N LEU A 365 26.06 -7.47 0.90
CA LEU A 365 26.20 -8.16 -0.37
C LEU A 365 26.25 -9.68 -0.22
N SER A 366 26.78 -10.17 0.91
CA SER A 366 26.78 -11.59 1.24
C SER A 366 25.40 -12.14 1.64
N LEU A 367 24.47 -11.27 2.04
CA LEU A 367 23.13 -11.65 2.46
C LEU A 367 22.21 -11.86 1.25
N THR A 368 22.01 -13.11 0.88
CA THR A 368 21.08 -13.55 -0.18
C THR A 368 20.24 -14.73 0.30
N ASP A 369 19.38 -15.30 -0.54
CA ASP A 369 18.57 -16.48 -0.18
C ASP A 369 19.42 -17.70 0.23
N ASP A 370 20.73 -17.70 -0.11
CA ASP A 370 21.69 -18.73 0.30
C ASP A 370 21.77 -18.93 1.82
N ILE A 371 21.40 -17.92 2.62
CA ILE A 371 21.32 -18.03 4.08
C ILE A 371 20.48 -19.24 4.52
N TYR A 372 19.41 -19.58 3.80
CA TYR A 372 18.58 -20.76 4.08
C TYR A 372 19.38 -22.05 3.98
N ARG A 373 20.18 -22.19 2.90
CA ARG A 373 21.03 -23.36 2.69
C ARG A 373 22.20 -23.39 3.67
N ARG A 374 22.79 -22.25 4.00
CA ARG A 374 23.89 -22.17 4.99
C ARG A 374 23.45 -22.68 6.35
N ILE A 375 22.25 -22.34 6.81
CA ILE A 375 21.70 -22.87 8.07
C ILE A 375 21.49 -24.39 7.99
N LEU A 376 20.91 -24.88 6.90
CA LEU A 376 20.66 -26.31 6.69
C LEU A 376 21.94 -27.15 6.61
N LEU A 377 22.96 -26.65 5.92
CA LEU A 377 24.22 -27.36 5.65
C LEU A 377 25.30 -27.10 6.70
N CYS A 378 25.06 -26.19 7.64
CA CYS A 378 25.93 -25.98 8.79
C CYS A 378 26.14 -27.33 9.51
N PRO A 379 27.37 -27.73 9.85
CA PRO A 379 27.62 -28.91 10.67
C PRO A 379 26.89 -28.82 12.03
N PRO A 380 26.62 -29.95 12.71
CA PRO A 380 26.03 -29.93 14.05
C PRO A 380 26.71 -28.91 14.95
N HIS A 381 25.93 -27.93 15.41
CA HIS A 381 26.43 -26.80 16.17
C HIS A 381 25.36 -26.36 17.17
N PRO A 382 25.64 -26.36 18.48
CA PRO A 382 24.63 -26.09 19.52
C PRO A 382 23.82 -24.81 19.28
N ASP A 383 24.49 -23.77 18.79
CA ASP A 383 23.88 -22.46 18.56
C ASP A 383 23.03 -22.36 17.27
N ILE A 384 23.13 -23.32 16.35
CA ILE A 384 22.43 -23.31 15.05
C ILE A 384 21.44 -24.48 14.92
N ASP A 385 21.59 -25.54 15.71
CA ASP A 385 20.77 -26.75 15.62
C ASP A 385 19.27 -26.48 15.76
N SER A 386 18.87 -25.51 16.61
CA SER A 386 17.47 -25.08 16.74
C SER A 386 16.92 -24.48 15.45
N ALA A 387 17.63 -23.52 14.86
CA ALA A 387 17.27 -22.91 13.58
C ALA A 387 17.23 -23.95 12.45
N ARG A 388 18.21 -24.87 12.42
CA ARG A 388 18.26 -25.97 11.45
C ARG A 388 17.05 -26.89 11.56
N ALA A 389 16.65 -27.27 12.77
CA ALA A 389 15.49 -28.11 13.01
C ALA A 389 14.19 -27.44 12.52
N ILE A 390 14.07 -26.11 12.64
CA ILE A 390 12.94 -25.36 12.09
C ILE A 390 12.92 -25.46 10.55
N LEU A 391 14.07 -25.26 9.89
CA LEU A 391 14.14 -25.36 8.43
C LEU A 391 13.89 -26.78 7.91
N GLN A 392 14.37 -27.81 8.61
CA GLN A 392 14.09 -29.20 8.27
C GLN A 392 12.57 -29.48 8.30
N LYS A 393 11.85 -28.94 9.29
CA LYS A 393 10.38 -29.03 9.31
C LYS A 393 9.72 -28.36 8.12
N ILE A 394 10.27 -27.25 7.61
CA ILE A 394 9.77 -26.60 6.39
C ILE A 394 9.95 -27.53 5.19
N ASP A 395 11.14 -28.11 5.02
CA ASP A 395 11.48 -29.03 3.92
C ASP A 395 10.65 -30.33 3.97
N GLU A 396 10.39 -30.85 5.17
CA GLU A 396 9.53 -32.03 5.42
C GLU A 396 8.03 -31.72 5.37
N ARG A 397 7.66 -30.47 5.06
CA ARG A 397 6.27 -29.99 4.99
C ARG A 397 5.50 -30.04 6.31
N GLN A 398 6.21 -30.06 7.42
CA GLN A 398 5.67 -29.94 8.78
C GLN A 398 5.46 -28.46 9.17
N LEU A 399 4.71 -27.73 8.33
CA LEU A 399 4.43 -26.31 8.52
C LEU A 399 3.45 -26.07 9.68
N TYR A 400 3.57 -24.90 10.32
CA TYR A 400 2.56 -24.39 11.25
C TYR A 400 1.16 -24.39 10.62
N LYS A 401 0.15 -24.75 11.41
CA LYS A 401 -1.21 -24.96 10.90
C LYS A 401 -2.08 -23.75 11.20
N LEU A 402 -2.67 -23.16 10.15
CA LEU A 402 -3.70 -22.15 10.31
C LEU A 402 -4.92 -22.77 11.01
N VAL A 403 -5.29 -22.23 12.17
CA VAL A 403 -6.42 -22.70 12.99
C VAL A 403 -7.62 -21.78 12.80
N VAL A 404 -7.38 -20.46 12.75
CA VAL A 404 -8.41 -19.43 12.70
C VAL A 404 -8.01 -18.40 11.66
N GLU A 405 -8.94 -18.00 10.78
CA GLU A 405 -8.81 -16.83 9.90
C GLU A 405 -10.11 -16.04 9.94
N ALA A 406 -10.11 -14.83 10.48
CA ALA A 406 -11.30 -13.98 10.60
C ALA A 406 -11.11 -12.64 9.90
N THR A 407 -12.12 -12.16 9.18
CA THR A 407 -12.15 -10.77 8.71
C THR A 407 -12.70 -9.88 9.82
N TYR A 408 -11.98 -8.83 10.19
CA TYR A 408 -12.37 -7.92 11.27
C TYR A 408 -12.62 -6.50 10.78
N SER A 409 -13.46 -5.79 11.53
CA SER A 409 -13.93 -4.45 11.22
C SER A 409 -12.81 -3.42 11.27
N ALA A 410 -12.82 -2.49 10.31
CA ALA A 410 -11.87 -1.39 10.28
C ALA A 410 -11.97 -0.46 11.51
N LYS A 411 -13.10 -0.52 12.23
CA LYS A 411 -13.36 0.22 13.48
C LYS A 411 -12.52 -0.27 14.67
N VAL A 412 -12.03 -1.50 14.61
CA VAL A 412 -11.22 -2.10 15.67
C VAL A 412 -9.74 -1.96 15.33
N LYS A 413 -8.92 -1.55 16.30
CA LYS A 413 -7.47 -1.46 16.10
C LYS A 413 -6.85 -2.86 16.03
N GLU A 414 -5.80 -2.99 15.25
CA GLU A 414 -5.05 -4.24 15.11
C GLU A 414 -4.55 -4.78 16.46
N ASP A 415 -4.00 -3.91 17.30
CA ASP A 415 -3.47 -4.30 18.60
C ASP A 415 -4.58 -4.77 19.55
N GLU A 416 -5.77 -4.16 19.48
CA GLU A 416 -6.92 -4.53 20.30
C GLU A 416 -7.44 -5.93 19.95
N ILE A 417 -7.64 -6.20 18.65
CA ILE A 417 -8.12 -7.51 18.21
C ILE A 417 -7.07 -8.60 18.49
N SER A 418 -5.79 -8.30 18.25
CA SER A 418 -4.69 -9.23 18.51
C SER A 418 -4.56 -9.53 20.01
N LEU A 419 -4.58 -8.51 20.86
CA LEU A 419 -4.53 -8.66 22.31
C LEU A 419 -5.73 -9.45 22.84
N SER A 420 -6.92 -9.22 22.30
CA SER A 420 -8.11 -9.97 22.69
C SER A 420 -8.01 -11.46 22.34
N ALA A 421 -7.44 -11.79 21.18
CA ALA A 421 -7.18 -13.17 20.76
C ALA A 421 -6.12 -13.84 21.64
N TRP A 422 -5.05 -13.12 22.03
CA TRP A 422 -4.05 -13.63 22.98
C TRP A 422 -4.66 -13.92 24.35
N LYS A 423 -5.52 -13.04 24.86
CA LYS A 423 -6.24 -13.23 26.13
C LYS A 423 -7.13 -14.47 26.10
N ALA A 424 -7.82 -14.72 24.99
CA ALA A 424 -8.66 -15.90 24.81
C ALA A 424 -7.86 -17.21 24.87
N LEU A 425 -6.59 -17.19 24.44
CA LEU A 425 -5.68 -18.32 24.55
C LEU A 425 -5.06 -18.48 25.95
N GLY A 426 -5.43 -17.63 26.92
CA GLY A 426 -4.84 -17.65 28.26
C GLY A 426 -3.39 -17.15 28.31
N ILE A 427 -2.90 -16.52 27.25
CA ILE A 427 -1.51 -16.04 27.14
C ILE A 427 -1.48 -14.58 27.58
N GLN A 428 -1.06 -14.35 28.83
CA GLN A 428 -1.00 -13.02 29.43
C GLN A 428 0.33 -12.30 29.20
N ASN A 429 1.41 -13.04 28.91
CA ASN A 429 2.74 -12.48 28.69
C ASN A 429 3.13 -12.57 27.21
N LEU A 430 3.30 -11.41 26.58
CA LEU A 430 3.53 -11.25 25.14
C LEU A 430 5.02 -11.37 24.77
N ASP A 431 5.94 -11.76 25.66
CA ASP A 431 7.39 -11.69 25.37
C ASP A 431 8.10 -13.04 25.17
N SER A 432 7.40 -14.19 25.17
CA SER A 432 8.07 -15.50 25.04
C SER A 432 8.07 -16.09 23.62
N HIS A 433 9.18 -16.72 23.23
CA HIS A 433 9.32 -17.55 22.01
C HIS A 433 8.63 -18.93 22.15
N GLU A 434 8.23 -19.30 23.37
CA GLU A 434 7.59 -20.58 23.75
C GLU A 434 6.07 -20.63 23.47
N ARG A 435 5.53 -19.72 22.65
CA ARG A 435 4.10 -19.66 22.37
C ARG A 435 3.63 -20.89 21.58
N LEU A 436 2.52 -21.48 22.00
CA LEU A 436 1.83 -22.56 21.26
C LEU A 436 1.22 -22.08 19.92
N ALA A 437 1.05 -20.77 19.75
CA ALA A 437 0.44 -20.16 18.58
C ALA A 437 1.19 -18.92 18.10
N PHE A 438 0.93 -18.51 16.86
CA PHE A 438 1.35 -17.25 16.26
C PHE A 438 0.12 -16.52 15.72
N ILE A 439 -0.03 -15.23 16.05
CA ILE A 439 -1.14 -14.40 15.59
C ILE A 439 -0.59 -13.37 14.61
N GLU A 440 -1.18 -13.32 13.42
CA GLU A 440 -0.79 -12.42 12.34
C GLU A 440 -2.00 -11.65 11.81
N THR A 441 -1.79 -10.38 11.49
CA THR A 441 -2.72 -9.59 10.69
C THR A 441 -2.25 -9.55 9.25
N VAL A 442 -3.17 -9.81 8.32
CA VAL A 442 -2.94 -9.66 6.88
C VAL A 442 -3.90 -8.64 6.29
N TYR A 443 -3.39 -7.92 5.29
CA TYR A 443 -4.07 -6.81 4.64
C TYR A 443 -4.28 -7.11 3.16
N PHE A 444 -5.50 -6.91 2.68
CA PHE A 444 -5.85 -6.95 1.27
C PHE A 444 -6.43 -5.59 0.90
N ASP A 445 -5.63 -4.81 0.18
CA ASP A 445 -6.02 -3.49 -0.30
C ASP A 445 -5.70 -3.30 -1.78
N TYR A 446 -6.17 -2.20 -2.32
CA TYR A 446 -5.91 -1.84 -3.71
C TYR A 446 -4.56 -1.11 -3.86
N GLY A 447 -3.94 -0.60 -2.79
CA GLY A 447 -2.48 -0.53 -2.71
C GLY A 447 -1.81 0.78 -2.30
N VAL A 448 -2.45 1.95 -2.42
CA VAL A 448 -1.81 3.22 -1.97
C VAL A 448 -2.66 3.89 -0.92
N ASN A 449 -2.02 4.16 0.23
CA ASN A 449 -2.58 4.86 1.39
C ASN A 449 -3.93 4.34 1.90
N ARG A 450 -4.32 3.11 1.51
CA ARG A 450 -5.62 2.52 1.79
C ARG A 450 -6.78 3.40 1.29
N GLU A 451 -6.54 4.19 0.25
CA GLU A 451 -7.53 5.07 -0.37
C GLU A 451 -8.32 4.33 -1.47
N GLU A 452 -9.45 4.93 -1.87
CA GLU A 452 -10.28 4.44 -2.97
C GLU A 452 -9.47 4.41 -4.29
N PRO A 453 -9.60 3.35 -5.10
CA PRO A 453 -8.92 3.26 -6.38
C PRO A 453 -9.33 4.43 -7.29
N LEU A 454 -8.38 4.95 -8.08
CA LEU A 454 -8.56 6.09 -8.99
C LEU A 454 -8.88 7.44 -8.35
N ARG A 455 -9.08 7.51 -7.03
CA ARG A 455 -9.37 8.76 -6.32
C ARG A 455 -8.36 9.85 -6.65
N ASN A 456 -7.07 9.52 -6.62
CA ASN A 456 -5.99 10.48 -6.90
C ASN A 456 -5.46 10.39 -8.33
N VAL A 457 -6.28 9.93 -9.28
CA VAL A 457 -5.91 9.80 -10.69
C VAL A 457 -6.61 10.87 -11.52
N HIS A 458 -5.82 11.63 -12.28
CA HIS A 458 -6.35 12.58 -13.24
C HIS A 458 -6.58 11.96 -14.60
N PHE A 459 -7.73 12.31 -15.17
CA PHE A 459 -8.17 11.88 -16.49
C PHE A 459 -8.27 13.06 -17.45
N PHE A 460 -8.27 12.76 -18.74
CA PHE A 460 -8.61 13.70 -19.80
C PHE A 460 -9.51 13.06 -20.86
N THR A 461 -10.25 13.88 -21.60
CA THR A 461 -11.13 13.41 -22.68
C THR A 461 -10.53 13.69 -24.06
N LYS A 462 -11.14 13.15 -25.12
CA LYS A 462 -10.74 13.51 -26.49
C LYS A 462 -11.08 14.98 -26.81
N CYS A 463 -12.19 15.48 -26.28
CA CYS A 463 -12.70 16.83 -26.58
C CYS A 463 -11.91 17.91 -25.83
N GLU A 464 -11.49 17.62 -24.60
CA GLU A 464 -10.70 18.52 -23.77
C GLU A 464 -9.42 17.81 -23.33
N PRO A 465 -8.45 17.63 -24.23
CA PRO A 465 -7.33 16.74 -23.99
C PRO A 465 -6.24 17.37 -23.10
N ASN A 466 -6.37 18.67 -22.80
CA ASN A 466 -5.43 19.45 -22.00
C ASN A 466 -6.01 19.88 -20.64
N VAL A 467 -7.21 19.40 -20.29
CA VAL A 467 -7.89 19.73 -19.03
C VAL A 467 -7.95 18.46 -18.19
N PRO A 468 -7.13 18.36 -17.13
CA PRO A 468 -7.19 17.23 -16.22
C PRO A 468 -8.44 17.34 -15.34
N PHE A 469 -9.11 16.22 -15.11
CA PHE A 469 -10.24 16.14 -14.19
C PHE A 469 -10.19 14.85 -13.38
N PHE A 470 -10.79 14.87 -12.20
CA PHE A 470 -11.01 13.67 -11.40
C PHE A 470 -12.33 13.00 -11.77
N LEU A 471 -12.40 11.68 -11.65
CA LEU A 471 -13.68 10.99 -11.77
C LEU A 471 -14.65 11.48 -10.68
N ARG A 472 -15.87 11.78 -11.11
CA ARG A 472 -17.00 11.91 -10.18
C ARG A 472 -17.53 10.53 -9.84
N LYS A 473 -18.15 10.38 -8.68
CA LYS A 473 -18.67 9.10 -8.18
C LYS A 473 -19.64 8.42 -9.15
N GLU A 474 -20.40 9.19 -9.93
CA GLU A 474 -21.35 8.66 -10.92
C GLU A 474 -20.67 8.09 -12.17
N GLN A 475 -19.40 8.46 -12.40
CA GLN A 475 -18.59 8.02 -13.54
C GLN A 475 -17.78 6.76 -13.23
N GLU A 476 -17.72 6.35 -11.97
CA GLU A 476 -17.04 5.13 -11.54
C GLU A 476 -17.85 3.88 -11.96
N PRO A 477 -17.19 2.76 -12.29
CA PRO A 477 -17.86 1.49 -12.52
C PRO A 477 -18.74 1.09 -11.34
N ARG A 478 -19.99 0.72 -11.61
CA ARG A 478 -20.95 0.31 -10.58
C ARG A 478 -20.66 -1.05 -9.91
N VAL A 479 -19.69 -1.80 -10.42
CA VAL A 479 -19.37 -3.17 -9.97
C VAL A 479 -18.13 -3.19 -9.07
N LEU A 480 -17.87 -2.09 -8.37
CA LEU A 480 -16.76 -1.99 -7.44
C LEU A 480 -17.17 -2.45 -6.03
N PRO A 481 -16.26 -3.10 -5.28
CA PRO A 481 -16.50 -3.41 -3.87
C PRO A 481 -16.79 -2.14 -3.07
N GLU A 482 -17.78 -2.18 -2.16
CA GLU A 482 -18.05 -1.05 -1.26
C GLU A 482 -16.91 -0.82 -0.26
N ASN A 483 -16.20 -1.89 0.12
CA ASN A 483 -15.00 -1.83 0.95
C ASN A 483 -13.79 -2.33 0.17
N MET A 484 -12.79 -1.47 0.03
CA MET A 484 -11.55 -1.71 -0.73
C MET A 484 -10.37 -2.12 0.17
N LEU A 485 -10.60 -2.20 1.49
CA LEU A 485 -9.64 -2.66 2.49
C LEU A 485 -10.25 -3.81 3.29
N GLU A 486 -9.73 -5.01 3.09
CA GLU A 486 -10.02 -6.16 3.92
C GLU A 486 -8.85 -6.43 4.87
N ARG A 487 -9.15 -6.62 6.15
CA ARG A 487 -8.17 -6.99 7.18
C ARG A 487 -8.55 -8.33 7.75
N LYS A 488 -7.61 -9.26 7.80
CA LYS A 488 -7.83 -10.56 8.42
C LYS A 488 -6.85 -10.82 9.54
N ILE A 489 -7.33 -11.40 10.62
CA ILE A 489 -6.51 -11.99 11.68
C ILE A 489 -6.38 -13.48 11.42
N ARG A 490 -5.17 -14.00 11.50
CA ARG A 490 -4.82 -15.41 11.33
C ARG A 490 -4.12 -15.92 12.56
N VAL A 491 -4.56 -17.07 13.07
CA VAL A 491 -3.90 -17.77 14.17
C VAL A 491 -3.34 -19.09 13.67
N TYR A 492 -2.04 -19.25 13.80
CA TYR A 492 -1.31 -20.46 13.45
C TYR A 492 -0.90 -21.22 14.71
N CYS A 493 -1.10 -22.54 14.76
CA CYS A 493 -0.57 -23.40 15.81
C CYS A 493 0.83 -23.90 15.43
N LYS A 494 1.79 -23.79 16.37
CA LYS A 494 3.16 -24.27 16.19
C LYS A 494 3.29 -25.79 16.32
N SER A 495 2.41 -26.40 17.11
CA SER A 495 2.40 -27.85 17.34
C SER A 495 1.79 -28.59 16.16
N THR A 496 2.34 -29.75 15.84
CA THR A 496 1.75 -30.71 14.90
C THR A 496 0.73 -31.62 15.58
N GLU A 497 0.63 -31.58 16.91
CA GLU A 497 -0.33 -32.37 17.68
C GLU A 497 -1.76 -31.88 17.48
N THR A 498 -2.66 -32.82 17.20
CA THR A 498 -4.07 -32.50 16.94
C THR A 498 -4.78 -31.97 18.19
N SER A 499 -4.47 -32.51 19.37
CA SER A 499 -5.02 -32.03 20.65
C SER A 499 -4.71 -30.55 20.92
N CYS A 500 -3.48 -30.12 20.65
CA CYS A 500 -3.08 -28.72 20.82
C CYS A 500 -3.84 -27.80 19.87
N ARG A 501 -3.99 -28.20 18.60
CA ARG A 501 -4.78 -27.47 17.61
C ARG A 501 -6.24 -27.34 18.03
N ASP A 502 -6.83 -28.44 18.47
CA ASP A 502 -8.25 -28.48 18.84
C ASP A 502 -8.51 -27.59 20.06
N ASN A 503 -7.63 -27.60 21.06
CA ASN A 503 -7.71 -26.69 22.21
C ASN A 503 -7.61 -25.21 21.82
N ILE A 504 -6.67 -24.85 20.92
CA ILE A 504 -6.53 -23.47 20.40
C ILE A 504 -7.79 -23.07 19.63
N HIS A 505 -8.31 -23.97 18.80
CA HIS A 505 -9.53 -23.74 18.03
C HIS A 505 -10.72 -23.50 18.96
N GLU A 506 -10.98 -24.41 19.91
CA GLU A 506 -12.07 -24.31 20.88
C GLU A 506 -12.00 -23.03 21.73
N GLY A 507 -10.81 -22.69 22.25
CA GLY A 507 -10.60 -21.45 23.01
C GLY A 507 -10.89 -20.19 22.20
N LEU A 508 -10.58 -20.21 20.89
CA LEU A 508 -10.86 -19.08 20.00
C LEU A 508 -12.28 -19.06 19.43
N MET A 509 -13.03 -20.18 19.42
CA MET A 509 -14.41 -20.19 18.94
C MET A 509 -15.33 -19.36 19.85
N GLN A 510 -15.13 -19.42 21.17
CA GLN A 510 -15.86 -18.57 22.10
C GLN A 510 -15.53 -17.09 21.86
N TRP A 511 -14.23 -16.76 21.83
CA TRP A 511 -13.77 -15.41 21.51
C TRP A 511 -14.34 -14.88 20.19
N TRP A 512 -14.31 -15.70 19.14
CA TRP A 512 -14.86 -15.32 17.83
C TRP A 512 -16.34 -14.99 17.94
N THR A 513 -17.12 -15.83 18.62
CA THR A 513 -18.56 -15.63 18.79
C THR A 513 -18.84 -14.31 19.50
N GLU A 514 -18.09 -14.00 20.56
CA GLU A 514 -18.18 -12.73 21.28
C GLU A 514 -17.81 -11.54 20.39
N GLN A 515 -16.73 -11.64 19.61
CA GLN A 515 -16.30 -10.59 18.68
C GLN A 515 -17.26 -10.40 17.49
N TYR A 516 -17.90 -11.47 17.04
CA TYR A 516 -18.92 -11.41 15.99
C TYR A 516 -20.19 -10.71 16.50
N GLN A 517 -20.62 -11.03 17.73
CA GLN A 517 -21.77 -10.37 18.37
C GLN A 517 -21.52 -8.88 18.62
N SER A 518 -20.28 -8.48 18.93
CA SER A 518 -19.91 -7.07 19.10
C SER A 518 -19.75 -6.31 17.77
N GLY A 519 -19.76 -7.01 16.63
CA GLY A 519 -19.48 -6.44 15.31
C GLY A 519 -18.00 -6.16 15.05
N ALA A 520 -17.10 -6.63 15.92
CA ALA A 520 -15.65 -6.56 15.74
C ALA A 520 -15.18 -7.52 14.63
N ILE A 521 -15.73 -8.74 14.57
CA ILE A 521 -15.55 -9.68 13.46
C ILE A 521 -16.75 -9.61 12.52
N LEU A 522 -16.50 -9.61 11.21
CA LEU A 522 -17.51 -9.39 10.17
C LEU A 522 -18.09 -10.67 9.59
N SER A 523 -17.40 -11.80 9.76
CA SER A 523 -17.80 -13.10 9.23
C SER A 523 -18.34 -14.00 10.34
N THR A 524 -19.40 -14.75 10.03
CA THR A 524 -19.88 -15.84 10.90
C THR A 524 -18.74 -16.81 11.21
N PRO A 525 -18.80 -17.51 12.35
CA PRO A 525 -17.81 -18.54 12.69
C PRO A 525 -17.61 -19.49 11.50
N PRO A 526 -16.37 -19.85 11.15
CA PRO A 526 -16.12 -20.80 10.09
C PRO A 526 -16.78 -22.13 10.47
N ASN A 527 -17.64 -22.68 9.60
CA ASN A 527 -18.20 -24.02 9.77
C ASN A 527 -17.16 -25.13 9.48
N VAL A 528 -15.86 -24.88 9.63
CA VAL A 528 -14.80 -25.73 9.08
C VAL A 528 -13.99 -26.45 10.16
N ILE A 529 -14.26 -27.75 10.20
CA ILE A 529 -13.62 -28.89 10.86
C ILE A 529 -12.08 -28.88 10.74
N CYS A 530 -11.37 -29.24 11.82
CA CYS A 530 -10.07 -29.92 11.70
C CYS A 530 -9.69 -30.83 12.90
N PRO A 531 -10.21 -32.07 12.98
CA PRO A 531 -9.39 -33.21 13.36
C PRO A 531 -9.14 -34.05 12.11
N SER A 532 -7.87 -34.32 11.84
CA SER A 532 -7.41 -35.37 10.94
C SER A 532 -8.23 -36.65 11.13
N THR A 533 -9.07 -37.00 10.17
CA THR A 533 -9.71 -38.32 10.15
C THR A 533 -8.71 -39.31 9.54
N PRO A 534 -8.29 -40.36 10.25
CA PRO A 534 -7.63 -41.49 9.60
C PRO A 534 -8.65 -42.15 8.67
N ALA A 535 -8.20 -42.54 7.49
CA ALA A 535 -8.98 -43.38 6.59
C ALA A 535 -9.30 -44.73 7.26
N SER A 536 -10.44 -44.85 7.94
CA SER A 536 -11.13 -46.12 8.10
C SER A 536 -12.59 -45.93 8.53
N SER A 537 -13.47 -46.55 7.74
CA SER A 537 -14.80 -47.09 8.04
C SER A 537 -15.84 -46.65 7.01
N GLN A 538 -15.79 -47.37 5.88
CA GLN A 538 -16.96 -47.54 5.02
C GLN A 538 -18.14 -48.02 5.88
N LYS A 539 -19.22 -47.25 5.91
CA LYS A 539 -20.56 -47.82 6.01
C LYS A 539 -21.26 -47.57 4.69
N THR A 540 -21.38 -48.65 3.94
CA THR A 540 -22.16 -48.80 2.72
C THR A 540 -23.63 -48.47 2.95
N SER A 541 -24.22 -47.74 2.01
CA SER A 541 -25.64 -47.84 1.67
C SER A 541 -25.83 -47.41 0.22
N PRO A 542 -26.71 -48.07 -0.55
CA PRO A 542 -26.49 -48.32 -1.98
C PRO A 542 -27.27 -47.36 -2.90
N ASP A 543 -26.91 -47.46 -4.17
CA ASP A 543 -27.67 -47.07 -5.36
C ASP A 543 -27.76 -45.58 -5.69
N PHE A 544 -26.94 -45.14 -6.65
CA PHE A 544 -27.49 -44.54 -7.86
C PHE A 544 -26.54 -44.80 -9.04
N LYS A 545 -26.97 -45.70 -9.94
CA LYS A 545 -26.24 -46.08 -11.15
C LYS A 545 -26.03 -44.87 -12.06
N ALA A 546 -24.81 -44.75 -12.55
CA ALA A 546 -24.41 -43.89 -13.64
C ALA A 546 -25.25 -44.18 -14.90
N ASN A 547 -25.69 -43.13 -15.59
CA ASN A 547 -26.03 -43.24 -17.00
C ASN A 547 -25.43 -42.07 -17.76
N VAL A 548 -24.37 -42.40 -18.49
CA VAL A 548 -23.74 -41.61 -19.54
C VAL A 548 -24.80 -41.36 -20.62
N HIS A 549 -25.06 -40.10 -20.98
CA HIS A 549 -25.86 -39.76 -22.17
C HIS A 549 -24.95 -39.25 -23.29
N LYS A 550 -24.86 -40.10 -24.33
CA LYS A 550 -24.48 -39.73 -25.69
C LYS A 550 -25.54 -38.79 -26.27
N ARG A 551 -25.06 -37.84 -27.07
CA ARG A 551 -25.85 -36.97 -27.95
C ARG A 551 -26.62 -37.80 -28.98
N GLU A 552 -27.82 -37.35 -29.35
CA GLU A 552 -28.22 -36.97 -30.71
C GLU A 552 -29.62 -36.30 -30.74
N PRO A 553 -29.98 -35.57 -31.82
CA PRO A 553 -30.99 -34.50 -31.83
C PRO A 553 -32.27 -34.85 -32.61
N HIS A 554 -33.37 -34.09 -32.38
CA HIS A 554 -34.32 -33.53 -33.37
C HIS A 554 -35.79 -33.40 -32.92
N LEU A 555 -36.43 -32.36 -33.49
CA LEU A 555 -37.86 -32.06 -33.72
C LEU A 555 -38.64 -31.42 -32.55
N GLU A 556 -39.00 -30.12 -32.65
CA GLU A 556 -40.24 -29.57 -33.27
C GLU A 556 -41.50 -30.25 -32.70
N GLU A 557 -42.50 -29.58 -32.10
CA GLU A 557 -43.23 -28.41 -32.59
C GLU A 557 -44.31 -27.98 -31.53
N ASN A 558 -44.93 -26.81 -31.76
CA ASN A 558 -46.20 -26.27 -31.20
C ASN A 558 -46.14 -25.38 -29.94
N ARG A 559 -46.25 -24.04 -30.07
CA ARG A 559 -47.47 -23.20 -30.26
C ARG A 559 -48.55 -23.43 -29.18
N ALA A 560 -49.27 -22.47 -28.62
CA ALA A 560 -49.27 -21.01 -28.53
C ALA A 560 -50.49 -20.59 -27.66
N LYS A 561 -50.51 -19.32 -27.20
CA LYS A 561 -51.68 -18.46 -26.87
C LYS A 561 -52.39 -18.65 -25.50
N ARG A 562 -52.37 -17.58 -24.66
CA ARG A 562 -53.47 -16.61 -24.36
C ARG A 562 -54.36 -17.10 -23.17
N HIS A 563 -54.78 -16.34 -22.15
CA HIS A 563 -55.38 -14.99 -22.08
C HIS A 563 -55.45 -14.49 -20.60
N LEU A 564 -55.52 -13.15 -20.44
CA LEU A 564 -56.36 -12.28 -19.55
C LEU A 564 -56.77 -12.78 -18.13
N SER A 565 -56.99 -11.99 -17.07
CA SER A 565 -56.95 -10.55 -16.72
C SER A 565 -57.64 -10.41 -15.35
N ARG A 566 -57.24 -9.39 -14.54
CA ARG A 566 -58.09 -8.57 -13.62
C ARG A 566 -58.70 -9.27 -12.38
N ASP A 567 -58.96 -8.67 -11.21
CA ASP A 567 -58.94 -7.32 -10.59
C ASP A 567 -59.21 -7.57 -9.06
N LEU A 568 -58.49 -6.97 -8.08
CA LEU A 568 -58.80 -5.78 -7.25
C LEU A 568 -59.75 -5.96 -6.03
N GLU A 569 -59.56 -5.05 -5.05
CA GLU A 569 -60.33 -4.73 -3.79
C GLU A 569 -59.85 -5.45 -2.49
N ASP A 570 -59.67 -4.83 -1.31
CA ASP A 570 -59.98 -3.48 -0.79
C ASP A 570 -59.26 -3.16 0.57
N LEU A 571 -59.19 -1.86 0.94
CA LEU A 571 -58.68 -1.24 2.19
C LEU A 571 -59.72 -1.22 3.35
N PRO A 572 -59.35 -0.94 4.64
CA PRO A 572 -59.45 0.44 5.24
C PRO A 572 -58.40 0.75 6.37
N SER A 573 -57.76 1.95 6.50
CA SER A 573 -58.14 3.27 7.11
C SER A 573 -57.94 3.48 8.65
N THR A 574 -57.00 4.40 9.00
CA THR A 574 -56.97 5.47 10.04
C THR A 574 -57.23 5.30 11.56
N SER A 575 -56.15 5.57 12.35
CA SER A 575 -55.96 6.47 13.54
C SER A 575 -56.97 6.59 14.71
N GLN A 576 -56.49 6.45 15.98
CA GLN A 576 -56.30 7.53 16.99
C GLN A 576 -56.06 7.05 18.45
N GLN A 577 -55.14 7.77 19.14
CA GLN A 577 -55.10 8.16 20.58
C GLN A 577 -54.86 7.09 21.68
N SER A 578 -53.72 7.11 22.40
CA SER A 578 -53.31 8.02 23.50
C SER A 578 -53.92 7.68 24.87
N ARG A 579 -53.06 7.34 25.86
CA ARG A 579 -52.96 8.04 27.16
C ARG A 579 -51.88 7.47 28.10
N ARG A 580 -51.15 8.42 28.71
CA ARG A 580 -50.49 8.42 30.05
C ARG A 580 -49.29 7.50 30.24
N SER A 581 -48.03 7.98 30.22
CA SER A 581 -47.35 8.84 31.22
C SER A 581 -47.64 8.51 32.69
N GLU A 582 -46.62 8.00 33.41
CA GLU A 582 -46.06 8.53 34.67
C GLU A 582 -45.29 7.45 35.46
N ARG A 583 -44.21 7.89 36.14
CA ARG A 583 -43.28 7.15 37.01
C ARG A 583 -42.17 6.45 36.20
N ILE A 584 -40.89 6.83 36.27
CA ILE A 584 -40.08 7.14 37.45
C ILE A 584 -39.00 8.16 37.05
N ALA A 585 -39.12 9.37 37.56
CA ALA A 585 -38.03 10.33 37.70
C ALA A 585 -38.01 10.77 39.17
N LYS A 586 -37.13 10.17 39.99
CA LYS A 586 -36.63 10.72 41.26
C LYS A 586 -35.59 9.79 41.92
N LYS A 587 -34.31 10.11 41.68
CA LYS A 587 -33.05 9.75 42.37
C LYS A 587 -32.01 9.69 41.25
N MET A 588 -31.02 10.57 41.12
CA MET A 588 -30.18 11.20 42.12
C MET A 588 -29.72 12.58 41.62
N ARG A 589 -29.82 13.60 42.48
CA ARG A 589 -28.90 14.75 42.51
C ARG A 589 -27.92 14.46 43.63
N THR A 590 -26.62 14.50 43.34
CA THR A 590 -25.52 15.17 44.07
C THR A 590 -24.21 14.46 43.74
N GLU A 591 -23.35 15.14 42.99
CA GLU A 591 -21.92 15.35 43.30
C GLU A 591 -21.33 16.22 42.17
N GLU A 592 -21.39 17.53 42.38
CA GLU A 592 -20.51 18.50 41.70
C GLU A 592 -19.26 18.63 42.58
N GLN A 593 -18.10 18.30 42.02
CA GLN A 593 -16.82 18.84 42.48
C GLN A 593 -16.09 19.48 41.30
N HIS A 594 -15.54 20.66 41.59
CA HIS A 594 -15.02 21.66 40.67
C HIS A 594 -13.80 21.19 39.85
N SER A 595 -13.76 21.57 38.57
CA SER A 595 -12.51 21.92 37.89
C SER A 595 -12.76 23.12 36.98
N GLU A 596 -11.92 24.16 37.09
CA GLU A 596 -11.98 25.36 36.26
C GLU A 596 -11.72 25.02 34.78
N PRO A 597 -12.44 25.62 33.80
CA PRO A 597 -12.13 25.40 32.40
C PRO A 597 -10.89 26.21 32.02
N THR A 598 -9.85 25.48 31.63
CA THR A 598 -8.62 26.00 31.01
C THR A 598 -8.94 26.76 29.72
N LYS A 599 -8.07 27.69 29.34
CA LYS A 599 -8.22 28.62 28.19
C LYS A 599 -8.47 27.95 26.81
N ASP A 600 -8.33 26.63 26.67
CA ASP A 600 -8.49 25.90 25.40
C ASP A 600 -9.94 25.59 25.01
N THR A 601 -10.85 25.34 25.97
CA THR A 601 -12.22 24.88 25.65
C THR A 601 -13.06 25.98 24.98
N THR A 602 -12.76 27.25 25.28
CA THR A 602 -13.50 28.39 24.69
C THR A 602 -13.19 28.53 23.19
N THR A 603 -11.93 28.30 22.81
CA THR A 603 -11.44 28.39 21.43
C THR A 603 -11.99 27.24 20.57
N ILE A 604 -12.04 26.03 21.13
CA ILE A 604 -12.59 24.83 20.46
C ILE A 604 -14.09 25.00 20.22
N GLN A 605 -14.83 25.54 21.19
CA GLN A 605 -16.28 25.78 21.05
C GLN A 605 -16.61 26.84 19.99
N GLU A 606 -15.78 27.90 19.88
CA GLU A 606 -15.93 28.89 18.82
C GLU A 606 -15.62 28.31 17.42
N GLU A 607 -14.65 27.41 17.31
CA GLU A 607 -14.35 26.71 16.06
C GLU A 607 -15.48 25.75 15.66
N ALA A 608 -16.02 25.00 16.63
CA ALA A 608 -17.14 24.10 16.43
C ALA A 608 -18.40 24.83 15.93
N LEU A 609 -18.71 25.99 16.51
CA LEU A 609 -19.83 26.83 16.07
C LEU A 609 -19.63 27.37 14.65
N LYS A 610 -18.42 27.81 14.30
CA LYS A 610 -18.12 28.29 12.93
C LYS A 610 -18.29 27.19 11.90
N LYS A 611 -17.80 25.97 12.17
CA LYS A 611 -18.01 24.79 11.29
C LYS A 611 -19.49 24.44 11.18
N SER A 612 -20.22 24.46 12.30
CA SER A 612 -21.65 24.18 12.34
C SER A 612 -22.49 25.17 11.55
N PHE A 613 -22.10 26.45 11.52
CA PHE A 613 -22.82 27.48 10.77
C PHE A 613 -22.82 27.20 9.27
N HIS A 614 -21.71 26.70 8.72
CA HIS A 614 -21.66 26.31 7.31
C HIS A 614 -22.68 25.21 7.00
N VAL A 615 -22.71 24.15 7.83
CA VAL A 615 -23.64 23.04 7.67
C VAL A 615 -25.10 23.48 7.78
N VAL A 616 -25.43 24.35 8.75
CA VAL A 616 -26.80 24.85 8.95
C VAL A 616 -27.24 25.75 7.79
N VAL A 617 -26.37 26.62 7.28
CA VAL A 617 -26.70 27.49 6.14
C VAL A 617 -26.90 26.67 4.87
N GLU A 618 -26.08 25.66 4.63
CA GLU A 618 -26.17 24.83 3.43
C GLU A 618 -27.39 23.91 3.43
N ASN A 619 -27.77 23.38 4.59
CA ASN A 619 -28.78 22.31 4.70
C ASN A 619 -30.12 22.74 5.31
N ALA A 620 -30.22 23.93 5.93
CA ALA A 620 -31.44 24.39 6.60
C ALA A 620 -31.83 25.85 6.31
N ARG A 621 -31.23 26.50 5.30
CA ARG A 621 -31.52 27.92 4.95
C ARG A 621 -33.00 28.21 4.74
N ASP A 622 -33.77 27.30 4.16
CA ASP A 622 -35.19 27.54 3.87
C ASP A 622 -36.06 27.58 5.15
N ASN A 623 -35.53 27.08 6.27
CA ASN A 623 -36.20 27.03 7.57
C ASN A 623 -35.65 28.08 8.58
N TRP A 624 -34.96 29.11 8.07
CA TRP A 624 -34.26 30.11 8.90
C TRP A 624 -35.18 30.88 9.85
N LYS A 625 -36.44 31.14 9.47
CA LYS A 625 -37.41 31.84 10.33
C LYS A 625 -37.76 31.01 11.57
N GLU A 626 -38.00 29.71 11.41
CA GLU A 626 -38.32 28.83 12.55
C GLU A 626 -37.10 28.60 13.42
N ILE A 627 -35.91 28.42 12.84
CA ILE A 627 -34.66 28.33 13.59
C ILE A 627 -34.41 29.62 14.38
N GLY A 628 -34.64 30.79 13.76
CA GLY A 628 -34.57 32.09 14.44
C GLY A 628 -35.52 32.19 15.64
N ARG A 629 -36.77 31.71 15.53
CA ARG A 629 -37.71 31.65 16.67
C ARG A 629 -37.20 30.75 17.79
N ARG A 630 -36.63 29.59 17.46
CA ARG A 630 -36.04 28.68 18.47
C ARG A 630 -34.80 29.24 19.14
N LEU A 631 -34.06 30.09 18.41
CA LEU A 631 -32.99 30.92 18.94
C LEU A 631 -33.49 32.22 19.59
N GLN A 632 -34.79 32.35 19.88
CA GLN A 632 -35.42 33.47 20.59
C GLN A 632 -35.33 34.82 19.88
N PHE A 633 -35.44 34.85 18.55
CA PHE A 633 -35.67 36.11 17.81
C PHE A 633 -37.16 36.45 17.79
N THR A 634 -37.50 37.72 17.96
CA THR A 634 -38.89 38.18 17.88
C THR A 634 -39.35 38.25 16.41
N GLU A 635 -40.67 38.25 16.17
CA GLU A 635 -41.20 38.44 14.80
C GLU A 635 -40.77 39.78 14.18
N THR A 636 -40.57 40.81 15.01
CA THR A 636 -39.99 42.09 14.58
C THR A 636 -38.53 41.93 14.11
N ASP A 637 -37.71 41.12 14.80
CA ASP A 637 -36.33 40.87 14.40
C ASP A 637 -36.26 40.06 13.10
N ILE A 638 -37.11 39.04 12.97
CA ILE A 638 -37.17 38.18 11.79
C ILE A 638 -37.59 38.99 10.57
N ASN A 639 -38.63 39.82 10.67
CA ASN A 639 -39.07 40.67 9.57
C ASN A 639 -38.04 41.74 9.21
N SER A 640 -37.31 42.27 10.20
CA SER A 640 -36.20 43.21 9.96
C SER A 640 -35.04 42.56 9.20
N ILE A 641 -34.69 41.31 9.54
CA ILE A 641 -33.65 40.54 8.83
C ILE A 641 -34.11 40.22 7.40
N ASP A 642 -35.35 39.78 7.22
CA ASP A 642 -35.94 39.45 5.91
C ASP A 642 -35.94 40.66 4.96
N GLN A 643 -36.31 41.83 5.47
CA GLN A 643 -36.28 43.08 4.71
C GLN A 643 -34.86 43.54 4.39
N LYS A 644 -33.93 43.43 5.35
CA LYS A 644 -32.55 43.89 5.18
C LYS A 644 -31.79 43.05 4.15
N GLU A 645 -31.94 41.73 4.21
CA GLU A 645 -31.27 40.78 3.32
C GLU A 645 -32.08 40.49 2.04
N ARG A 646 -33.13 41.29 1.78
CA ARG A 646 -33.96 41.25 0.56
C ARG A 646 -34.58 39.88 0.27
N GLY A 647 -34.89 39.11 1.32
CA GLY A 647 -35.48 37.78 1.20
C GLY A 647 -34.53 36.66 0.78
N ASP A 648 -33.20 36.89 0.71
CA ASP A 648 -32.25 35.81 0.48
C ASP A 648 -32.15 34.91 1.71
N CYS A 649 -32.70 33.70 1.63
CA CYS A 649 -32.75 32.75 2.74
C CYS A 649 -31.35 32.33 3.24
N THR A 650 -30.32 32.36 2.37
CA THR A 650 -28.94 32.05 2.74
C THR A 650 -28.36 33.16 3.61
N GLU A 651 -28.50 34.42 3.19
CA GLU A 651 -28.02 35.58 3.95
C GLU A 651 -28.85 35.83 5.21
N CYS A 652 -30.15 35.54 5.17
CA CYS A 652 -31.00 35.58 6.36
C CYS A 652 -30.55 34.56 7.41
N MET A 653 -30.24 33.32 7.02
CA MET A 653 -29.74 32.30 7.94
C MET A 653 -28.38 32.69 8.53
N ARG A 654 -27.43 33.16 7.70
CA ARG A 654 -26.13 33.66 8.18
C ARG A 654 -26.32 34.79 9.19
N THR A 655 -27.20 35.73 8.87
CA THR A 655 -27.48 36.88 9.74
C THR A 655 -28.09 36.45 11.07
N VAL A 656 -29.03 35.49 11.08
CA VAL A 656 -29.61 34.94 12.32
C VAL A 656 -28.55 34.29 13.19
N LEU A 657 -27.72 33.41 12.61
CA LEU A 657 -26.69 32.69 13.36
C LEU A 657 -25.63 33.63 13.94
N HIS A 658 -25.16 34.60 13.15
CA HIS A 658 -24.20 35.60 13.63
C HIS A 658 -24.78 36.51 14.71
N ARG A 659 -26.00 37.03 14.52
CA ARG A 659 -26.67 37.85 15.54
C ARG A 659 -26.94 37.06 16.82
N TRP A 660 -27.26 35.76 16.70
CA TRP A 660 -27.46 34.89 17.84
C TRP A 660 -26.17 34.73 18.66
N THR A 661 -25.05 34.42 18.02
CA THR A 661 -23.75 34.34 18.70
C THR A 661 -23.32 35.66 19.32
N ALA A 662 -23.56 36.79 18.64
CA ALA A 662 -23.25 38.10 19.17
C ALA A 662 -24.11 38.45 20.41
N ARG A 663 -25.36 38.00 20.44
CA ARG A 663 -26.30 38.26 21.54
C ARG A 663 -26.03 37.37 22.76
N GLU A 664 -25.79 36.07 22.56
CA GLU A 664 -25.61 35.11 23.65
C GLU A 664 -24.16 35.03 24.16
N GLY A 665 -23.19 35.50 23.36
CA GLY A 665 -21.76 35.44 23.70
C GLY A 665 -21.31 34.02 24.05
N LYS A 666 -20.67 33.85 25.21
CA LYS A 666 -20.21 32.54 25.71
C LYS A 666 -21.35 31.53 25.99
N ARG A 667 -22.61 31.96 25.98
CA ARG A 667 -23.78 31.08 26.14
C ARG A 667 -24.30 30.53 24.80
N ALA A 668 -23.76 30.98 23.67
CA ALA A 668 -23.93 30.28 22.40
C ALA A 668 -22.99 29.07 22.40
N THR A 669 -23.55 27.88 22.47
CA THR A 669 -22.81 26.61 22.40
C THR A 669 -23.37 25.76 21.28
N ILE A 670 -22.57 24.82 20.77
CA ILE A 670 -23.01 23.88 19.73
C ILE A 670 -24.23 23.07 20.17
N PHE A 671 -24.31 22.70 21.45
CA PHE A 671 -25.45 21.97 22.03
C PHE A 671 -26.75 22.78 21.98
N ARG A 672 -26.72 24.08 22.29
CA ARG A 672 -27.91 24.94 22.19
C ARG A 672 -28.35 25.16 20.74
N LEU A 673 -27.40 25.17 19.80
CA LEU A 673 -27.72 25.18 18.38
C LEU A 673 -28.39 23.86 17.97
N MET A 674 -27.89 22.71 18.44
CA MET A 674 -28.49 21.39 18.20
C MET A 674 -29.91 21.30 18.77
N GLU A 675 -30.15 21.80 19.99
CA GLU A 675 -31.49 21.88 20.58
C GLU A 675 -32.43 22.72 19.72
N ALA A 676 -31.98 23.88 19.24
CA ALA A 676 -32.77 24.75 18.38
C ALA A 676 -33.11 24.10 17.03
N LEU A 677 -32.15 23.39 16.42
CA LEU A 677 -32.35 22.65 15.17
C LEU A 677 -33.35 21.50 15.35
N LYS A 678 -33.22 20.73 16.44
CA LYS A 678 -34.15 19.66 16.80
C LYS A 678 -35.55 20.20 17.04
N ALA A 679 -35.66 21.31 17.78
CA ALA A 679 -36.93 21.97 18.06
C ALA A 679 -37.60 22.55 16.80
N ALA A 680 -36.81 22.99 15.83
CA ALA A 680 -37.26 23.45 14.51
C ALA A 680 -37.54 22.31 13.50
N ARG A 681 -37.49 21.04 13.95
CA ARG A 681 -37.68 19.82 13.13
C ARG A 681 -36.63 19.58 12.05
N ASN A 682 -35.40 20.08 12.22
CA ASN A 682 -34.26 19.79 11.33
C ASN A 682 -33.35 18.72 11.96
N VAL A 683 -33.87 17.52 12.18
CA VAL A 683 -33.14 16.44 12.88
C VAL A 683 -31.91 15.99 12.08
N ASP A 684 -32.03 15.83 10.77
CA ASP A 684 -30.93 15.42 9.89
C ASP A 684 -29.77 16.43 9.89
N VAL A 685 -30.07 17.73 10.05
CA VAL A 685 -29.05 18.78 10.15
C VAL A 685 -28.44 18.83 11.54
N MET A 686 -29.25 18.56 12.57
CA MET A 686 -28.77 18.43 13.94
C MET A 686 -27.80 17.25 14.10
N GLU A 687 -28.06 16.10 13.45
CA GLU A 687 -27.14 14.95 13.45
C GLU A 687 -25.79 15.32 12.81
N LYS A 688 -25.79 16.02 11.67
CA LYS A 688 -24.54 16.54 11.06
C LYS A 688 -23.78 17.50 11.97
N VAL A 689 -24.50 18.34 12.73
CA VAL A 689 -23.88 19.23 13.73
C VAL A 689 -23.38 18.43 14.94
N SER A 690 -24.05 17.35 15.32
CA SER A 690 -23.61 16.42 16.36
C SER A 690 -22.30 15.72 15.98
N ASP A 691 -22.14 15.36 14.71
CA ASP A 691 -20.90 14.75 14.21
C ASP A 691 -19.71 15.71 14.35
N ILE A 692 -19.91 17.01 14.13
CA ILE A 692 -18.88 18.05 14.37
C ILE A 692 -18.53 18.15 15.86
N ALA A 693 -19.53 18.07 16.74
CA ALA A 693 -19.29 18.08 18.19
C ALA A 693 -18.48 16.84 18.63
N ASN A 694 -18.80 15.67 18.07
CA ASN A 694 -18.09 14.41 18.33
C ASN A 694 -16.65 14.42 17.78
N GLU A 695 -16.44 14.98 16.58
CA GLU A 695 -15.11 15.10 15.95
C GLU A 695 -14.15 15.97 16.79
N LEU A 696 -14.69 16.99 17.46
CA LEU A 696 -13.92 17.91 18.31
C LEU A 696 -13.92 17.50 19.79
N GLU A 697 -14.38 16.28 20.11
CA GLU A 697 -14.47 15.70 21.46
C GLU A 697 -15.20 16.59 22.48
N LEU A 698 -16.16 17.41 22.02
CA LEU A 698 -16.93 18.30 22.88
C LEU A 698 -17.94 17.48 23.70
N LYS A 699 -17.86 17.59 25.02
CA LYS A 699 -18.82 17.00 25.97
C LYS A 699 -19.83 18.05 26.41
N GLU A 700 -21.08 17.61 26.57
CA GLU A 700 -22.23 18.47 26.94
C GLU A 700 -22.11 19.09 28.34
#